data_AF-A0A5J4VIY1-F1
#
_entry.id   AF-A0A5J4VIY1-F1
#
_cell.length_a   1.000
_cell.length_b   1.000
_cell.length_c   1.000
_cell.angle_alpha   90.00
_cell.angle_beta   90.00
_cell.angle_gamma   90.00
#
_symmetry.space_group_name_H-M   'P 1'
#
loop_
_entity.id
_entity.type
_entity.pdbx_description
1 polymer ?
#
loop_
_entity_poly.entity_id
_entity_poly.type
_entity_poly.pdbx_seq_one_letter_code
_entity_poly.pdbx_strand_id
1 'polypeptide(L)'
;MNILKANGGAIQLDISAGSISTFEGLIKFKNCSGQDGGAFHILVTYITSKLIINEMQFEDCYCSGLGGGLYLLSQLQSHVYIEQLTFNNCSSLFSGGGTHIISEKKGYIQINQITAEDCKCIKGNGGGIFVSIDFGASSEFKMVNISLFRCRAQTDTTKDVPPTGLGGGIFLAGQNSYDSLSKMLDFRKMKIYGNTADKAGQSLYVVMTKVIDWCRRGTAGEYVKGNYSDGISNQNDLQGFSMNYNSFITYESSYINQYQNFLYNYWNINKDEYFVQSAGNDTFQCTSSNPCQTLDASSIKSNINNINAYFVYISDSTSISTAIAISQTAAPRTFRNYPLVNSQLSDILIKSAGQFNVTGKARFQLLNFIMESTVIQLGNHGIYVLSLVAEIDLDDCQFHMDNSGSQIGKCLVYVSIGGSHIISNLNSKDITSLENIIKIDFSQAGLMRITDCEFENITRTGTQVIGGAIRAVLKYSTSRLIIADCTFSTCKAQNTYGGAIYVENNLVEAYFSISHTQFIECQAVNGGGLYAKITLGGSVAIENSCEFIQCTATSGNGGGIYTELPNMQNSLTSFIIRDALIQNCWAVTSSSAPLSTGFGGGIFVGQQGTYVPSSNSLDLKGMKIQGNSAISGGQSLYVVMSQLKEWCEYGLLGKYVKGNYSDTDSDENDLQGLPLDFSQFASSSQSYIQTNEKTLENYWKIPIPLYSIWHIQQRIGQQNGTNAKNCGETNSPCQTIEYAIQQISLNKGGSETSFIEEKNIGIITVTQIQQRQ
;
A
#
# COMPACT_ATOMS: atom_id res chain seq x y z
N MET A 1 -0.97 -48.53 10.67
CA MET A 1 -0.07 -48.24 9.53
C MET A 1 -0.18 -46.73 9.30
N ASN A 2 0.70 -45.93 9.92
CA ASN A 2 0.67 -44.47 9.82
C ASN A 2 1.28 -44.06 8.49
N ILE A 3 0.44 -43.81 7.49
CA ILE A 3 0.88 -43.10 6.28
C ILE A 3 1.05 -41.65 6.71
N LEU A 4 2.30 -41.20 6.84
CA LEU A 4 2.64 -39.76 6.87
C LEU A 4 2.09 -39.15 5.59
N LYS A 5 0.97 -38.42 5.68
CA LYS A 5 0.45 -37.68 4.52
C LYS A 5 1.34 -36.47 4.31
N ALA A 6 1.77 -36.23 3.07
CA ALA A 6 2.49 -35.01 2.72
C ALA A 6 1.56 -33.79 2.84
N ASN A 7 2.16 -32.60 3.01
CA ASN A 7 1.44 -31.34 2.86
C ASN A 7 1.10 -31.14 1.38
N GLY A 8 -0.09 -30.61 1.09
CA GLY A 8 -0.56 -30.46 -0.28
C GLY A 8 -0.80 -31.82 -0.94
N GLY A 9 -2.01 -32.36 -0.83
CA GLY A 9 -2.34 -33.68 -1.43
C GLY A 9 -2.13 -33.78 -2.94
N ALA A 10 -2.01 -32.64 -3.63
CA ALA A 10 -1.61 -32.53 -5.02
C ALA A 10 -0.34 -31.68 -5.21
N ILE A 11 -0.27 -30.49 -4.60
CA ILE A 11 0.85 -29.56 -4.77
C ILE A 11 1.29 -28.97 -3.44
N GLN A 12 2.58 -29.02 -3.17
CA GLN A 12 3.26 -28.18 -2.18
C GLN A 12 4.12 -27.16 -2.92
N LEU A 13 3.92 -25.87 -2.66
CA LEU A 13 4.60 -24.76 -3.34
C LEU A 13 5.23 -23.80 -2.34
N ASP A 14 6.54 -23.63 -2.46
CA ASP A 14 7.33 -22.67 -1.68
C ASP A 14 7.90 -21.61 -2.63
N ILE A 15 7.44 -20.36 -2.49
CA ILE A 15 7.88 -19.20 -3.28
C ILE A 15 8.74 -18.32 -2.38
N SER A 16 9.98 -18.08 -2.80
CA SER A 16 10.95 -17.29 -2.04
C SER A 16 11.92 -16.54 -2.96
N ALA A 17 12.78 -15.73 -2.36
CA ALA A 17 13.88 -15.04 -3.03
C ALA A 17 13.47 -14.16 -4.24
N GLY A 18 12.29 -13.54 -4.19
CA GLY A 18 11.79 -12.66 -5.25
C GLY A 18 11.18 -13.38 -6.44
N SER A 19 10.95 -14.69 -6.33
CA SER A 19 10.34 -15.49 -7.39
C SER A 19 8.87 -15.13 -7.59
N ILE A 20 8.40 -15.22 -8.83
CA ILE A 20 7.00 -15.01 -9.20
C ILE A 20 6.44 -16.35 -9.69
N SER A 21 5.31 -16.79 -9.13
CA SER A 21 4.55 -17.93 -9.65
C SER A 21 3.16 -17.48 -10.06
N THR A 22 2.75 -17.86 -11.27
CA THR A 22 1.46 -17.50 -11.84
C THR A 22 0.70 -18.76 -12.23
N PHE A 23 -0.56 -18.84 -11.83
CA PHE A 23 -1.50 -19.89 -12.20
C PHE A 23 -2.63 -19.26 -13.02
N GLU A 24 -2.61 -19.52 -14.32
CA GLU A 24 -3.55 -18.95 -15.28
C GLU A 24 -4.65 -19.94 -15.68
N GLY A 25 -5.82 -19.40 -16.00
CA GLY A 25 -7.02 -20.18 -16.32
C GLY A 25 -7.67 -20.82 -15.08
N LEU A 26 -8.68 -21.65 -15.33
CA LEU A 26 -9.37 -22.43 -14.31
C LEU A 26 -8.60 -23.72 -14.00
N ILE A 27 -8.14 -23.86 -12.76
CA ILE A 27 -7.50 -25.08 -12.24
C ILE A 27 -8.39 -25.72 -11.19
N LYS A 28 -8.70 -27.02 -11.36
CA LYS A 28 -9.60 -27.76 -10.47
C LYS A 28 -8.90 -28.95 -9.82
N PHE A 29 -8.98 -29.02 -8.49
CA PHE A 29 -8.55 -30.14 -7.67
C PHE A 29 -9.77 -30.89 -7.14
N LYS A 30 -9.81 -32.21 -7.31
CA LYS A 30 -10.91 -33.06 -6.85
C LYS A 30 -10.42 -34.28 -6.10
N ASN A 31 -11.07 -34.64 -5.00
CA ASN A 31 -10.78 -35.82 -4.17
C ASN A 31 -9.32 -35.85 -3.64
N CYS A 32 -8.72 -34.69 -3.39
CA CYS A 32 -7.36 -34.64 -2.86
C CYS A 32 -7.34 -34.84 -1.34
N SER A 33 -6.28 -35.45 -0.82
CA SER A 33 -6.05 -35.44 0.63
C SER A 33 -4.60 -35.24 1.04
N GLY A 34 -4.38 -34.38 2.03
CA GLY A 34 -3.07 -34.01 2.54
C GLY A 34 -3.06 -33.85 4.07
N GLN A 35 -1.89 -33.57 4.64
CA GLN A 35 -1.77 -33.20 6.05
C GLN A 35 -2.30 -31.77 6.26
N ASP A 36 -1.64 -30.78 5.66
CA ASP A 36 -2.10 -29.39 5.59
C ASP A 36 -2.32 -28.99 4.13
N GLY A 37 -3.46 -28.34 3.83
CA GLY A 37 -3.90 -28.07 2.47
C GLY A 37 -4.27 -29.37 1.74
N GLY A 38 -5.54 -29.78 1.81
CA GLY A 38 -5.94 -31.11 1.31
C GLY A 38 -5.59 -31.36 -0.15
N ALA A 39 -5.57 -30.32 -0.99
CA ALA A 39 -4.97 -30.35 -2.32
C ALA A 39 -3.68 -29.52 -2.40
N PHE A 40 -3.69 -28.31 -1.83
CA PHE A 40 -2.67 -27.31 -2.10
C PHE A 40 -2.12 -26.69 -0.82
N HIS A 41 -0.82 -26.78 -0.62
CA HIS A 41 -0.09 -26.11 0.45
C HIS A 41 0.85 -25.05 -0.13
N ILE A 42 0.69 -23.79 0.27
CA ILE A 42 1.41 -22.64 -0.29
C ILE A 42 2.11 -21.86 0.81
N LEU A 43 3.40 -21.60 0.59
CA LEU A 43 4.22 -20.69 1.36
C LEU A 43 4.82 -19.63 0.44
N VAL A 44 4.55 -18.35 0.72
CA VAL A 44 5.14 -17.21 0.01
C VAL A 44 5.93 -16.39 1.00
N THR A 45 7.23 -16.21 0.74
CA THR A 45 8.17 -15.56 1.68
C THR A 45 9.10 -14.59 0.98
N TYR A 46 9.57 -13.60 1.75
CA TYR A 46 10.54 -12.57 1.37
C TYR A 46 10.00 -11.51 0.41
N ILE A 47 10.67 -10.36 0.46
CA ILE A 47 10.37 -9.19 -0.34
C ILE A 47 10.43 -9.53 -1.83
N THR A 48 9.54 -8.95 -2.61
CA THR A 48 9.38 -9.14 -4.07
C THR A 48 8.87 -10.51 -4.54
N SER A 49 8.72 -11.51 -3.66
CA SER A 49 8.10 -12.78 -4.04
C SER A 49 6.60 -12.58 -4.30
N LYS A 50 6.09 -13.11 -5.42
CA LYS A 50 4.69 -12.93 -5.83
C LYS A 50 4.02 -14.26 -6.18
N LEU A 51 2.79 -14.42 -5.72
CA LEU A 51 1.86 -15.45 -6.21
C LEU A 51 0.69 -14.77 -6.90
N ILE A 52 0.37 -15.21 -8.11
CA ILE A 52 -0.78 -14.74 -8.88
C ILE A 52 -1.63 -15.96 -9.24
N ILE A 53 -2.90 -15.97 -8.84
CA ILE A 53 -3.87 -17.02 -9.18
C ILE A 53 -5.07 -16.38 -9.87
N ASN A 54 -5.40 -16.84 -11.07
CA ASN A 54 -6.64 -16.45 -11.74
C ASN A 54 -7.84 -17.17 -11.10
N GLU A 55 -8.07 -18.45 -11.41
CA GLU A 55 -9.20 -19.19 -10.83
C GLU A 55 -8.79 -20.58 -10.33
N MET A 56 -9.13 -20.91 -9.09
CA MET A 56 -8.95 -22.25 -8.53
C MET A 56 -10.19 -22.79 -7.84
N GLN A 57 -10.48 -24.07 -8.11
CA GLN A 57 -11.61 -24.79 -7.54
C GLN A 57 -11.14 -26.06 -6.80
N PHE A 58 -11.69 -26.30 -5.63
CA PHE A 58 -11.42 -27.45 -4.77
C PHE A 58 -12.74 -28.17 -4.48
N GLU A 59 -12.83 -29.44 -4.83
CA GLU A 59 -14.05 -30.26 -4.67
C GLU A 59 -13.71 -31.57 -3.93
N ASP A 60 -14.49 -31.89 -2.90
CA ASP A 60 -14.34 -33.14 -2.13
C ASP A 60 -12.92 -33.34 -1.55
N CYS A 61 -12.23 -32.25 -1.21
CA CYS A 61 -10.88 -32.29 -0.64
C CYS A 61 -10.93 -32.46 0.88
N TYR A 62 -9.95 -33.20 1.43
CA TYR A 62 -9.86 -33.45 2.87
C TYR A 62 -8.44 -33.25 3.39
N CYS A 63 -8.30 -32.63 4.57
CA CYS A 63 -7.03 -32.64 5.29
C CYS A 63 -7.18 -33.11 6.74
N SER A 64 -6.13 -33.78 7.25
CA SER A 64 -6.05 -34.17 8.68
C SER A 64 -5.53 -33.05 9.58
N GLY A 65 -5.15 -31.92 9.00
CA GLY A 65 -4.61 -30.74 9.66
C GLY A 65 -5.45 -29.49 9.39
N LEU A 66 -4.85 -28.52 8.70
CA LEU A 66 -5.37 -27.19 8.42
C LEU A 66 -5.73 -27.01 6.93
N GLY A 67 -6.86 -26.36 6.63
CA GLY A 67 -7.25 -26.01 5.26
C GLY A 67 -7.66 -27.21 4.40
N GLY A 68 -8.96 -27.52 4.33
CA GLY A 68 -9.43 -28.75 3.69
C GLY A 68 -9.13 -28.86 2.20
N GLY A 69 -9.08 -27.74 1.48
CA GLY A 69 -8.58 -27.63 0.10
C GLY A 69 -7.22 -26.94 0.01
N LEU A 70 -7.09 -25.78 0.68
CA LEU A 70 -5.94 -24.89 0.56
C LEU A 70 -5.38 -24.50 1.94
N TYR A 71 -4.06 -24.51 2.06
CA TYR A 71 -3.31 -23.80 3.10
C TYR A 71 -2.44 -22.72 2.43
N LEU A 72 -2.53 -21.47 2.90
CA LEU A 72 -1.80 -20.33 2.36
C LEU A 72 -1.14 -19.51 3.47
N LEU A 73 0.18 -19.37 3.43
CA LEU A 73 0.96 -18.48 4.29
C LEU A 73 1.71 -17.44 3.44
N SER A 74 1.45 -16.15 3.68
CA SER A 74 2.21 -15.02 3.12
C SER A 74 2.96 -14.31 4.25
N GLN A 75 4.29 -14.16 4.12
CA GLN A 75 5.10 -13.47 5.13
C GLN A 75 6.32 -12.74 4.57
N LEU A 76 6.89 -11.85 5.38
CA LEU A 76 8.13 -11.12 5.07
C LEU A 76 8.02 -10.27 3.80
N GLN A 77 6.94 -9.48 3.65
CA GLN A 77 6.72 -8.59 2.50
C GLN A 77 6.46 -9.28 1.15
N SER A 78 6.01 -10.54 1.17
CA SER A 78 5.52 -11.24 -0.03
C SER A 78 4.15 -10.75 -0.46
N HIS A 79 3.82 -10.89 -1.75
CA HIS A 79 2.54 -10.49 -2.30
C HIS A 79 1.78 -11.68 -2.89
N VAL A 80 0.48 -11.77 -2.58
CA VAL A 80 -0.42 -12.79 -3.11
C VAL A 80 -1.64 -12.10 -3.69
N TYR A 81 -1.89 -12.34 -4.98
CA TYR A 81 -3.04 -11.84 -5.72
C TYR A 81 -3.85 -13.02 -6.22
N ILE A 82 -5.11 -13.10 -5.85
CA ILE A 82 -6.00 -14.19 -6.20
C ILE A 82 -7.30 -13.59 -6.71
N GLU A 83 -7.66 -13.92 -7.96
CA GLU A 83 -8.90 -13.42 -8.55
C GLU A 83 -10.09 -14.22 -8.03
N GLN A 84 -10.07 -15.56 -8.11
CA GLN A 84 -11.18 -16.40 -7.66
C GLN A 84 -10.75 -17.72 -7.00
N LEU A 85 -11.34 -18.00 -5.83
CA LEU A 85 -11.27 -19.30 -5.14
C LEU A 85 -12.66 -19.87 -4.89
N THR A 86 -12.83 -21.16 -5.15
CA THR A 86 -14.06 -21.91 -4.82
C THR A 86 -13.73 -23.20 -4.07
N PHE A 87 -14.39 -23.42 -2.94
CA PHE A 87 -14.31 -24.66 -2.15
C PHE A 87 -15.70 -25.27 -2.06
N ASN A 88 -15.85 -26.51 -2.52
CA ASN A 88 -17.10 -27.26 -2.45
C ASN A 88 -16.87 -28.57 -1.70
N ASN A 89 -17.67 -28.82 -0.66
CA ASN A 89 -17.63 -30.04 0.14
C ASN A 89 -16.22 -30.41 0.65
N CYS A 90 -15.42 -29.39 0.97
CA CYS A 90 -14.08 -29.59 1.51
C CYS A 90 -14.13 -29.73 3.04
N SER A 91 -13.21 -30.49 3.62
CA SER A 91 -13.16 -30.63 5.07
C SER A 91 -11.76 -30.68 5.68
N SER A 92 -11.63 -30.13 6.88
CA SER A 92 -10.40 -30.16 7.67
C SER A 92 -10.66 -30.69 9.08
N LEU A 93 -9.62 -31.23 9.70
CA LEU A 93 -9.72 -31.67 11.08
C LEU A 93 -9.66 -30.49 12.06
N PHE A 94 -8.75 -29.52 11.89
CA PHE A 94 -8.45 -28.52 12.92
C PHE A 94 -8.86 -27.07 12.61
N SER A 95 -8.75 -26.56 11.40
CA SER A 95 -9.21 -25.20 11.08
C SER A 95 -9.42 -25.03 9.58
N GLY A 96 -10.44 -24.24 9.20
CA GLY A 96 -10.65 -23.85 7.81
C GLY A 96 -11.09 -25.03 6.94
N GLY A 97 -12.39 -25.39 6.98
CA GLY A 97 -12.86 -26.57 6.25
C GLY A 97 -12.63 -26.51 4.74
N GLY A 98 -12.69 -25.31 4.14
CA GLY A 98 -12.23 -25.04 2.78
C GLY A 98 -10.77 -24.56 2.75
N THR A 99 -10.46 -23.47 3.45
CA THR A 99 -9.11 -22.87 3.42
C THR A 99 -8.64 -22.35 4.76
N HIS A 100 -7.32 -22.38 4.95
CA HIS A 100 -6.61 -21.75 6.05
C HIS A 100 -5.61 -20.72 5.49
N ILE A 101 -5.79 -19.45 5.83
CA ILE A 101 -4.98 -18.34 5.31
C ILE A 101 -4.28 -17.61 6.45
N ILE A 102 -2.98 -17.33 6.28
CA ILE A 102 -2.16 -16.61 7.25
C ILE A 102 -1.42 -15.48 6.54
N SER A 103 -1.52 -14.26 7.09
CA SER A 103 -0.75 -13.09 6.67
C SER A 103 0.05 -12.53 7.86
N GLU A 104 1.37 -12.63 7.80
CA GLU A 104 2.26 -12.22 8.90
C GLU A 104 3.45 -11.40 8.41
N LYS A 105 4.13 -10.68 9.30
CA LYS A 105 5.40 -9.99 9.00
C LYS A 105 5.36 -9.15 7.70
N LYS A 106 4.36 -8.28 7.53
CA LYS A 106 4.13 -7.46 6.32
C LYS A 106 3.70 -8.24 5.07
N GLY A 107 3.18 -9.46 5.20
CA GLY A 107 2.60 -10.19 4.07
C GLY A 107 1.44 -9.40 3.45
N TYR A 108 1.31 -9.44 2.12
CA TYR A 108 0.17 -8.88 1.38
C TYR A 108 -0.63 -10.01 0.76
N ILE A 109 -1.94 -10.06 1.04
CA ILE A 109 -2.88 -11.00 0.42
C ILE A 109 -4.12 -10.23 -0.04
N GLN A 110 -4.43 -10.31 -1.33
CA GLN A 110 -5.69 -9.85 -1.89
C GLN A 110 -6.40 -11.00 -2.59
N ILE A 111 -7.66 -11.22 -2.22
CA ILE A 111 -8.56 -12.20 -2.84
C ILE A 111 -9.81 -11.47 -3.32
N ASN A 112 -10.03 -11.40 -4.63
CA ASN A 112 -11.16 -10.67 -5.20
C ASN A 112 -12.48 -11.42 -4.96
N GLN A 113 -12.51 -12.73 -5.21
CA GLN A 113 -13.68 -13.57 -4.95
C GLN A 113 -13.30 -14.87 -4.22
N ILE A 114 -14.04 -15.18 -3.17
CA ILE A 114 -13.90 -16.44 -2.44
C ILE A 114 -15.28 -17.01 -2.10
N THR A 115 -15.48 -18.28 -2.47
CA THR A 115 -16.71 -19.03 -2.18
C THR A 115 -16.38 -20.31 -1.43
N ALA A 116 -17.06 -20.55 -0.32
CA ALA A 116 -17.05 -21.84 0.37
C ALA A 116 -18.49 -22.35 0.54
N GLU A 117 -18.74 -23.55 0.05
CA GLU A 117 -20.04 -24.20 0.06
C GLU A 117 -19.93 -25.63 0.61
N ASP A 118 -20.80 -25.96 1.56
CA ASP A 118 -20.86 -27.27 2.22
C ASP A 118 -19.52 -27.70 2.87
N CYS A 119 -18.65 -26.74 3.18
CA CYS A 119 -17.36 -27.00 3.82
C CYS A 119 -17.49 -27.26 5.32
N LYS A 120 -16.56 -28.05 5.88
CA LYS A 120 -16.64 -28.47 7.28
C LYS A 120 -15.30 -28.52 8.01
N CYS A 121 -15.24 -27.91 9.19
CA CYS A 121 -14.17 -28.12 10.17
C CYS A 121 -14.67 -29.03 11.31
N ILE A 122 -13.98 -30.15 11.55
CA ILE A 122 -14.50 -31.25 12.41
C ILE A 122 -14.17 -31.05 13.90
N LYS A 123 -13.03 -30.46 14.24
CA LYS A 123 -12.53 -30.31 15.61
C LYS A 123 -11.91 -28.94 15.85
N GLY A 124 -12.51 -27.89 15.29
CA GLY A 124 -11.94 -26.56 15.40
C GLY A 124 -12.80 -25.46 14.81
N ASN A 125 -12.16 -24.45 14.22
CA ASN A 125 -12.81 -23.18 13.90
C ASN A 125 -12.79 -22.89 12.40
N GLY A 126 -13.72 -22.06 11.92
CA GLY A 126 -13.78 -21.66 10.51
C GLY A 126 -14.27 -22.81 9.64
N GLY A 127 -15.57 -23.07 9.62
CA GLY A 127 -16.13 -24.20 8.88
C GLY A 127 -15.88 -24.11 7.38
N GLY A 128 -15.90 -22.91 6.80
CA GLY A 128 -15.44 -22.65 5.44
C GLY A 128 -14.02 -22.09 5.40
N ILE A 129 -13.78 -21.00 6.11
CA ILE A 129 -12.56 -20.22 6.02
C ILE A 129 -12.01 -19.96 7.41
N PHE A 130 -10.71 -20.19 7.59
CA PHE A 130 -9.96 -19.68 8.74
C PHE A 130 -8.93 -18.68 8.25
N VAL A 131 -8.87 -17.51 8.90
CA VAL A 131 -7.88 -16.47 8.60
C VAL A 131 -7.15 -16.07 9.88
N SER A 132 -5.82 -15.98 9.82
CA SER A 132 -4.98 -15.36 10.86
C SER A 132 -4.19 -14.19 10.27
N ILE A 133 -4.26 -13.03 10.91
CA ILE A 133 -3.58 -11.81 10.47
C ILE A 133 -2.75 -11.25 11.63
N ASP A 134 -1.47 -11.00 11.39
CA ASP A 134 -0.65 -10.17 12.27
C ASP A 134 -0.73 -8.70 11.85
N PHE A 135 -1.55 -7.94 12.57
CA PHE A 135 -1.73 -6.50 12.35
C PHE A 135 -0.54 -5.65 12.82
N GLY A 136 0.28 -6.18 13.75
CA GLY A 136 1.40 -5.45 14.35
C GLY A 136 2.58 -5.30 13.40
N ALA A 137 2.64 -6.16 12.39
CA ALA A 137 3.64 -6.07 11.34
C ALA A 137 3.16 -5.31 10.10
N SER A 138 2.06 -4.55 10.13
CA SER A 138 1.53 -3.88 8.92
C SER A 138 1.26 -4.84 7.76
N SER A 139 0.89 -6.09 8.04
CA SER A 139 0.47 -7.05 7.02
C SER A 139 -0.83 -6.57 6.39
N GLU A 140 -0.98 -6.74 5.08
CA GLU A 140 -2.19 -6.39 4.34
C GLU A 140 -2.97 -7.67 3.99
N PHE A 141 -4.29 -7.58 4.11
CA PHE A 141 -5.21 -8.68 3.86
C PHE A 141 -6.54 -8.11 3.39
N LYS A 142 -6.98 -8.46 2.18
CA LYS A 142 -8.26 -8.05 1.60
C LYS A 142 -8.98 -9.28 1.04
N MET A 143 -10.25 -9.45 1.40
CA MET A 143 -11.20 -10.36 0.74
C MET A 143 -12.43 -9.55 0.35
N VAL A 144 -12.73 -9.44 -0.95
CA VAL A 144 -13.75 -8.49 -1.44
C VAL A 144 -15.13 -9.16 -1.55
N ASN A 145 -15.27 -10.15 -2.42
CA ASN A 145 -16.55 -10.83 -2.66
C ASN A 145 -16.55 -12.20 -1.98
N ILE A 146 -17.10 -12.25 -0.76
CA ILE A 146 -17.11 -13.45 0.06
C ILE A 146 -18.49 -14.11 0.03
N SER A 147 -18.55 -15.42 -0.26
CA SER A 147 -19.78 -16.20 -0.23
C SER A 147 -19.61 -17.48 0.61
N LEU A 148 -20.49 -17.67 1.59
CA LEU A 148 -20.41 -18.75 2.59
C LEU A 148 -21.77 -19.42 2.72
N PHE A 149 -21.86 -20.65 2.22
CA PHE A 149 -23.10 -21.41 2.17
C PHE A 149 -22.97 -22.72 2.92
N ARG A 150 -23.83 -22.93 3.92
CA ARG A 150 -23.98 -24.21 4.64
C ARG A 150 -22.67 -24.78 5.20
N CYS A 151 -21.71 -23.91 5.51
CA CYS A 151 -20.46 -24.31 6.12
C CYS A 151 -20.65 -24.62 7.60
N ARG A 152 -19.84 -25.55 8.15
CA ARG A 152 -20.00 -26.02 9.53
C ARG A 152 -18.69 -26.07 10.32
N ALA A 153 -18.68 -25.44 11.50
CA ALA A 153 -17.61 -25.57 12.48
C ALA A 153 -18.05 -26.43 13.67
N GLN A 154 -17.31 -27.50 13.96
CA GLN A 154 -17.62 -28.44 15.04
C GLN A 154 -16.64 -28.37 16.20
N THR A 155 -17.16 -28.56 17.42
CA THR A 155 -16.35 -28.56 18.64
C THR A 155 -15.55 -29.87 18.77
N ASP A 156 -14.29 -29.75 19.16
CA ASP A 156 -13.52 -30.88 19.68
C ASP A 156 -14.00 -31.23 21.08
N THR A 157 -14.67 -32.36 21.24
CA THR A 157 -15.16 -32.81 22.56
C THR A 157 -14.06 -33.44 23.42
N THR A 158 -12.84 -33.56 22.91
CA THR A 158 -11.71 -34.19 23.63
C THR A 158 -10.85 -33.19 24.40
N LYS A 159 -10.96 -31.90 24.09
CA LYS A 159 -10.22 -30.81 24.73
C LYS A 159 -11.03 -29.50 24.67
N ASP A 160 -10.91 -28.66 25.70
CA ASP A 160 -11.60 -27.37 25.72
C ASP A 160 -10.68 -26.18 25.38
N VAL A 161 -9.36 -26.35 25.52
CA VAL A 161 -8.33 -25.37 25.13
C VAL A 161 -7.49 -25.91 23.96
N PRO A 162 -7.32 -25.14 22.86
CA PRO A 162 -8.00 -23.88 22.56
C PRO A 162 -9.50 -24.09 22.29
N PRO A 163 -10.34 -23.05 22.42
CA PRO A 163 -11.77 -23.15 22.17
C PRO A 163 -12.06 -23.43 20.69
N THR A 164 -12.94 -24.41 20.44
CA THR A 164 -13.29 -24.93 19.10
C THR A 164 -14.80 -24.91 18.85
N GLY A 165 -15.21 -24.97 17.57
CA GLY A 165 -16.62 -24.92 17.15
C GLY A 165 -17.15 -23.51 16.95
N LEU A 166 -16.29 -22.58 16.54
CA LEU A 166 -16.60 -21.17 16.32
C LEU A 166 -16.47 -20.80 14.84
N GLY A 167 -17.33 -19.91 14.35
CA GLY A 167 -17.23 -19.37 13.00
C GLY A 167 -17.58 -20.39 11.93
N GLY A 168 -18.87 -20.72 11.77
CA GLY A 168 -19.31 -21.77 10.84
C GLY A 168 -18.95 -21.45 9.39
N GLY A 169 -19.07 -20.19 8.97
CA GLY A 169 -18.51 -19.71 7.71
C GLY A 169 -17.04 -19.32 7.85
N ILE A 170 -16.77 -18.22 8.57
CA ILE A 170 -15.43 -17.66 8.81
C ILE A 170 -15.10 -17.66 10.29
N PHE A 171 -13.86 -18.05 10.60
CA PHE A 171 -13.18 -17.62 11.82
C PHE A 171 -12.03 -16.67 11.47
N LEU A 172 -12.11 -15.42 11.95
CA LEU A 172 -11.12 -14.37 11.71
C LEU A 172 -10.33 -14.10 12.99
N ALA A 173 -9.05 -14.46 12.97
CA ALA A 173 -8.09 -14.26 14.04
C ALA A 173 -7.17 -13.08 13.76
N GLY A 174 -7.07 -12.17 14.72
CA GLY A 174 -6.20 -11.01 14.70
C GLY A 174 -5.19 -11.04 15.83
N GLN A 175 -3.92 -10.97 15.48
CA GLN A 175 -2.83 -10.71 16.42
C GLN A 175 -2.48 -9.22 16.38
N ASN A 176 -2.08 -8.68 17.54
CA ASN A 176 -1.73 -7.27 17.72
C ASN A 176 -2.92 -6.31 17.45
N SER A 177 -2.63 -5.02 17.22
CA SER A 177 -3.67 -3.99 17.08
C SER A 177 -4.02 -3.76 15.62
N TYR A 178 -5.24 -4.13 15.24
CA TYR A 178 -5.80 -3.76 13.94
C TYR A 178 -5.96 -2.24 13.84
N ASP A 179 -5.65 -1.69 12.68
CA ASP A 179 -5.94 -0.30 12.35
C ASP A 179 -7.24 -0.23 11.54
N SER A 180 -8.33 0.20 12.17
CA SER A 180 -9.65 0.27 11.53
C SER A 180 -9.69 1.21 10.33
N LEU A 181 -8.77 2.16 10.23
CA LEU A 181 -8.67 3.06 9.09
C LEU A 181 -8.01 2.40 7.88
N SER A 182 -7.23 1.32 8.05
CA SER A 182 -6.53 0.65 6.94
C SER A 182 -7.42 0.12 5.81
N LYS A 183 -8.75 0.05 6.02
CA LYS A 183 -9.74 -0.54 5.12
C LYS A 183 -9.49 -1.99 4.69
N MET A 184 -8.53 -2.68 5.31
CA MET A 184 -8.19 -4.07 4.99
C MET A 184 -9.39 -5.02 5.16
N LEU A 185 -10.21 -4.80 6.19
CA LEU A 185 -11.40 -5.59 6.45
C LEU A 185 -12.66 -4.84 5.98
N ASP A 186 -13.16 -5.21 4.80
CA ASP A 186 -14.41 -4.70 4.24
C ASP A 186 -15.30 -5.86 3.77
N PHE A 187 -16.24 -6.27 4.62
CA PHE A 187 -17.15 -7.39 4.34
C PHE A 187 -18.53 -6.92 3.87
N ARG A 188 -18.67 -5.70 3.33
CA ARG A 188 -19.95 -5.18 2.83
C ARG A 188 -20.63 -6.11 1.81
N LYS A 189 -19.83 -6.79 0.98
CA LYS A 189 -20.32 -7.72 -0.06
C LYS A 189 -20.41 -9.17 0.39
N MET A 190 -20.20 -9.45 1.68
CA MET A 190 -20.26 -10.81 2.21
C MET A 190 -21.69 -11.37 2.14
N LYS A 191 -21.81 -12.62 1.69
CA LYS A 191 -23.05 -13.38 1.56
C LYS A 191 -23.00 -14.60 2.47
N ILE A 192 -23.86 -14.65 3.49
CA ILE A 192 -23.94 -15.75 4.46
C ILE A 192 -25.32 -16.41 4.42
N TYR A 193 -25.37 -17.74 4.28
CA TYR A 193 -26.63 -18.49 4.32
C TYR A 193 -26.46 -19.91 4.88
N GLY A 194 -27.24 -20.25 5.90
CA GLY A 194 -27.34 -21.62 6.43
C GLY A 194 -26.08 -22.17 7.09
N ASN A 195 -25.10 -21.32 7.41
CA ASN A 195 -23.89 -21.75 8.11
C ASN A 195 -24.21 -22.11 9.57
N THR A 196 -23.41 -22.99 10.17
CA THR A 196 -23.61 -23.45 11.56
C THR A 196 -22.29 -23.56 12.31
N ALA A 197 -22.28 -23.15 13.57
CA ALA A 197 -21.19 -23.40 14.51
C ALA A 197 -21.76 -24.10 15.74
N ASP A 198 -21.01 -25.04 16.32
CA ASP A 198 -21.48 -25.76 17.52
C ASP A 198 -21.51 -24.84 18.75
N LYS A 199 -20.71 -23.74 18.80
CA LYS A 199 -20.66 -22.79 19.93
C LYS A 199 -21.17 -21.39 19.60
N ALA A 200 -20.54 -20.67 18.66
CA ALA A 200 -20.85 -19.26 18.39
C ALA A 200 -20.36 -18.80 17.02
N GLY A 201 -20.98 -17.73 16.50
CA GLY A 201 -20.71 -17.18 15.19
C GLY A 201 -21.08 -18.18 14.10
N GLN A 202 -22.39 -18.38 13.90
CA GLN A 202 -22.89 -19.35 12.91
C GLN A 202 -22.28 -19.08 11.54
N SER A 203 -22.10 -17.81 11.19
CA SER A 203 -21.51 -17.40 9.93
C SER A 203 -20.13 -16.76 10.11
N LEU A 204 -19.97 -15.83 11.06
CA LEU A 204 -18.71 -15.14 11.32
C LEU A 204 -18.41 -15.11 12.81
N TYR A 205 -17.20 -15.58 13.18
CA TYR A 205 -16.64 -15.36 14.50
C TYR A 205 -15.31 -14.62 14.40
N VAL A 206 -15.17 -13.52 15.14
CA VAL A 206 -14.00 -12.63 15.07
C VAL A 206 -13.31 -12.55 16.41
N VAL A 207 -11.99 -12.71 16.42
CA VAL A 207 -11.14 -12.51 17.60
C VAL A 207 -10.05 -11.51 17.24
N MET A 208 -10.20 -10.27 17.69
CA MET A 208 -9.14 -9.26 17.57
C MET A 208 -9.35 -8.14 18.59
N THR A 209 -8.27 -7.46 18.94
CA THR A 209 -8.27 -6.38 19.95
C THR A 209 -9.15 -5.18 19.58
N LYS A 210 -9.41 -4.95 18.30
CA LYS A 210 -10.14 -3.78 17.77
C LYS A 210 -11.44 -4.15 17.05
N VAL A 211 -12.10 -5.23 17.47
CA VAL A 211 -13.39 -5.66 16.90
C VAL A 211 -14.47 -4.59 17.05
N ILE A 212 -14.46 -3.86 18.17
CA ILE A 212 -15.42 -2.76 18.44
C ILE A 212 -15.19 -1.61 17.44
N ASP A 213 -13.94 -1.22 17.21
CA ASP A 213 -13.60 -0.13 16.28
C ASP A 213 -13.98 -0.49 14.84
N TRP A 214 -13.75 -1.76 14.43
CA TRP A 214 -14.18 -2.25 13.11
C TRP A 214 -15.71 -2.23 12.97
N CYS A 215 -16.42 -2.71 13.99
CA CYS A 215 -17.89 -2.71 14.03
C CYS A 215 -18.49 -1.30 13.98
N ARG A 216 -17.81 -0.32 14.59
CA ARG A 216 -18.22 1.10 14.61
C ARG A 216 -17.73 1.90 13.41
N ARG A 217 -17.05 1.24 12.47
CA ARG A 217 -16.70 1.88 11.20
C ARG A 217 -17.97 2.07 10.37
N GLY A 218 -18.08 3.23 9.73
CA GLY A 218 -19.32 3.62 9.07
C GLY A 218 -20.39 4.06 10.07
N THR A 219 -21.64 3.63 9.86
CA THR A 219 -22.79 4.15 10.63
C THR A 219 -23.71 3.08 11.22
N ALA A 220 -23.74 1.89 10.63
CA ALA A 220 -24.59 0.79 11.02
C ALA A 220 -23.92 -0.56 10.71
N GLY A 221 -22.64 -0.68 11.08
CA GLY A 221 -21.86 -1.92 10.95
C GLY A 221 -21.67 -2.41 9.51
N GLU A 222 -21.81 -1.54 8.51
CA GLU A 222 -21.82 -1.96 7.09
C GLU A 222 -20.58 -2.74 6.67
N TYR A 223 -19.42 -2.43 7.24
CA TYR A 223 -18.15 -3.10 6.94
C TYR A 223 -18.01 -4.52 7.51
N VAL A 224 -18.96 -4.97 8.35
CA VAL A 224 -18.95 -6.29 9.01
C VAL A 224 -20.14 -7.14 8.57
N LYS A 225 -21.31 -6.53 8.37
CA LYS A 225 -22.59 -7.24 8.32
C LYS A 225 -22.83 -8.08 7.07
N GLY A 226 -22.25 -7.71 5.91
CA GLY A 226 -22.61 -8.33 4.63
C GLY A 226 -24.12 -8.24 4.36
N ASN A 227 -24.77 -9.37 4.11
CA ASN A 227 -26.23 -9.49 3.97
C ASN A 227 -27.00 -9.68 5.30
N TYR A 228 -26.35 -9.60 6.47
CA TYR A 228 -27.03 -9.58 7.77
C TYR A 228 -27.92 -8.33 7.91
N SER A 229 -29.16 -8.54 8.36
CA SER A 229 -30.18 -7.50 8.53
C SER A 229 -30.61 -7.39 9.99
N ASP A 230 -30.46 -6.21 10.57
CA ASP A 230 -30.79 -5.92 11.96
C ASP A 230 -32.27 -6.24 12.27
N GLY A 231 -32.52 -6.92 13.39
CA GLY A 231 -33.86 -7.35 13.81
C GLY A 231 -34.50 -8.46 12.98
N ILE A 232 -33.89 -8.88 11.86
CA ILE A 232 -34.40 -9.93 10.97
C ILE A 232 -33.51 -11.17 11.00
N SER A 233 -32.19 -11.00 10.87
CA SER A 233 -31.21 -12.08 10.86
C SER A 233 -31.00 -12.69 12.26
N ASN A 234 -30.50 -13.92 12.31
CA ASN A 234 -30.21 -14.59 13.58
C ASN A 234 -29.02 -13.90 14.26
N GLN A 235 -29.20 -13.34 15.45
CA GLN A 235 -28.14 -12.65 16.19
C GLN A 235 -26.87 -13.49 16.40
N ASN A 236 -26.98 -14.82 16.39
CA ASN A 236 -25.83 -15.72 16.53
C ASN A 236 -25.00 -15.84 15.24
N ASP A 237 -25.44 -15.28 14.11
CA ASP A 237 -24.67 -15.31 12.87
C ASP A 237 -23.32 -14.59 13.01
N LEU A 238 -23.32 -13.44 13.69
CA LEU A 238 -22.17 -12.55 13.81
C LEU A 238 -21.80 -12.36 15.29
N GLN A 239 -20.74 -13.04 15.73
CA GLN A 239 -20.24 -12.95 17.10
C GLN A 239 -18.74 -12.70 17.13
N GLY A 240 -18.23 -12.26 18.26
CA GLY A 240 -16.79 -12.11 18.42
C GLY A 240 -16.35 -11.75 19.81
N PHE A 241 -15.04 -11.60 19.93
CA PHE A 241 -14.35 -11.38 21.18
C PHE A 241 -13.24 -10.34 21.00
N SER A 242 -13.28 -9.29 21.83
CA SER A 242 -12.30 -8.21 21.79
C SER A 242 -11.01 -8.59 22.51
N MET A 243 -10.14 -9.38 21.87
CA MET A 243 -8.88 -9.87 22.46
C MET A 243 -7.85 -10.20 21.38
N ASN A 244 -6.56 -10.17 21.74
CA ASN A 244 -5.50 -10.71 20.88
C ASN A 244 -5.66 -12.23 20.74
N TYR A 245 -5.59 -12.75 19.52
CA TYR A 245 -5.77 -14.19 19.26
C TYR A 245 -4.83 -15.08 20.09
N ASN A 246 -3.59 -14.67 20.33
CA ASN A 246 -2.63 -15.45 21.11
C ASN A 246 -3.04 -15.63 22.58
N SER A 247 -3.80 -14.68 23.14
CA SER A 247 -4.41 -14.81 24.47
C SER A 247 -5.71 -15.62 24.41
N PHE A 248 -6.51 -15.43 23.36
CA PHE A 248 -7.78 -16.13 23.19
C PHE A 248 -7.61 -17.66 23.21
N ILE A 249 -6.58 -18.17 22.55
CA ILE A 249 -6.31 -19.62 22.47
C ILE A 249 -5.89 -20.25 23.81
N THR A 250 -5.64 -19.45 24.85
CA THR A 250 -5.29 -19.96 26.20
C THR A 250 -6.49 -20.05 27.14
N TYR A 251 -7.66 -19.56 26.76
CA TYR A 251 -8.85 -19.53 27.61
C TYR A 251 -9.79 -20.72 27.34
N GLU A 252 -10.40 -21.21 28.41
CA GLU A 252 -11.49 -22.21 28.38
C GLU A 252 -12.74 -21.63 27.71
N SER A 253 -13.59 -22.50 27.14
CA SER A 253 -14.80 -22.06 26.44
C SER A 253 -15.82 -21.38 27.35
N SER A 254 -15.84 -21.73 28.63
CA SER A 254 -16.71 -21.08 29.63
C SER A 254 -16.39 -19.60 29.80
N TYR A 255 -15.11 -19.24 29.82
CA TYR A 255 -14.66 -17.85 29.86
C TYR A 255 -15.03 -17.13 28.57
N ILE A 256 -14.77 -17.75 27.41
CA ILE A 256 -15.14 -17.16 26.11
C ILE A 256 -16.64 -16.88 26.03
N ASN A 257 -17.47 -17.85 26.44
CA ASN A 257 -18.92 -17.71 26.43
C ASN A 257 -19.43 -16.57 27.34
N GLN A 258 -18.72 -16.26 28.42
CA GLN A 258 -19.09 -15.18 29.35
C GLN A 258 -18.83 -13.79 28.77
N TYR A 259 -17.78 -13.61 27.98
CA TYR A 259 -17.31 -12.28 27.54
C TYR A 259 -17.42 -12.03 26.02
N GLN A 260 -17.73 -13.05 25.22
CA GLN A 260 -18.07 -12.88 23.81
C GLN A 260 -19.32 -12.00 23.66
N ASN A 261 -19.46 -11.34 22.51
CA ASN A 261 -20.59 -10.48 22.22
C ASN A 261 -21.16 -10.75 20.83
N PHE A 262 -22.44 -10.44 20.67
CA PHE A 262 -23.03 -10.24 19.35
C PHE A 262 -22.44 -8.97 18.75
N LEU A 263 -21.91 -9.05 17.53
CA LEU A 263 -21.26 -7.89 16.90
C LEU A 263 -22.26 -6.74 16.68
N TYR A 264 -23.54 -7.07 16.50
CA TYR A 264 -24.65 -6.11 16.44
C TYR A 264 -24.68 -5.09 17.57
N ASN A 265 -24.32 -5.50 18.78
CA ASN A 265 -24.32 -4.62 19.95
C ASN A 265 -23.28 -3.49 19.86
N TYR A 266 -22.27 -3.62 19.00
CA TYR A 266 -21.21 -2.62 18.87
C TYR A 266 -21.57 -1.46 17.93
N TRP A 267 -22.40 -1.69 16.92
CA TRP A 267 -22.91 -0.64 16.03
C TRP A 267 -24.29 -0.12 16.41
N ASN A 268 -25.06 -0.86 17.21
CA ASN A 268 -26.31 -0.40 17.79
C ASN A 268 -26.07 0.38 19.10
N ILE A 269 -25.63 1.63 18.99
CA ILE A 269 -25.32 2.52 20.12
C ILE A 269 -26.28 3.70 20.19
N ASN A 270 -26.31 4.39 21.33
CA ASN A 270 -27.03 5.66 21.47
C ASN A 270 -26.41 6.73 20.57
N LYS A 271 -27.26 7.38 19.77
CA LYS A 271 -26.88 8.42 18.81
C LYS A 271 -27.62 9.71 19.13
N ASP A 272 -26.89 10.82 19.17
CA ASP A 272 -27.44 12.17 19.10
C ASP A 272 -27.44 12.56 17.62
N GLU A 273 -28.63 12.79 17.05
CA GLU A 273 -28.82 13.02 15.62
C GLU A 273 -29.33 14.42 15.33
N TYR A 274 -28.66 15.11 14.41
CA TYR A 274 -28.98 16.46 13.97
C TYR A 274 -29.13 16.49 12.45
N PHE A 275 -30.03 17.33 11.96
CA PHE A 275 -30.37 17.44 10.55
C PHE A 275 -30.21 18.88 10.09
N VAL A 276 -29.58 19.08 8.94
CA VAL A 276 -29.41 20.38 8.29
C VAL A 276 -29.86 20.34 6.84
N GLN A 277 -30.37 21.48 6.35
CA GLN A 277 -30.75 21.69 4.95
C GLN A 277 -30.74 23.18 4.59
N SER A 278 -30.65 23.50 3.31
CA SER A 278 -30.53 24.88 2.80
C SER A 278 -31.70 25.80 3.19
N ALA A 279 -32.92 25.25 3.23
CA ALA A 279 -34.16 25.92 3.63
C ALA A 279 -34.47 25.83 5.14
N GLY A 280 -33.52 25.33 5.94
CA GLY A 280 -33.67 25.18 7.39
C GLY A 280 -33.63 26.50 8.16
N ASN A 281 -33.66 26.42 9.50
CA ASN A 281 -33.56 27.60 10.38
C ASN A 281 -32.72 27.29 11.63
N ASP A 282 -31.67 28.07 11.87
CA ASP A 282 -30.71 27.86 12.96
C ASP A 282 -31.27 28.12 14.37
N THR A 283 -32.51 28.61 14.48
CA THR A 283 -33.24 28.71 15.76
C THR A 283 -33.90 27.39 16.17
N PHE A 284 -33.95 26.39 15.28
CA PHE A 284 -34.51 25.08 15.58
C PHE A 284 -33.56 24.19 16.39
N GLN A 285 -34.09 23.07 16.88
CA GLN A 285 -33.31 22.02 17.54
C GLN A 285 -32.62 21.06 16.56
N CYS A 286 -32.69 21.36 15.26
CA CYS A 286 -32.11 20.57 14.16
C CYS A 286 -32.59 19.11 14.15
N THR A 287 -33.87 18.86 14.40
CA THR A 287 -34.45 17.51 14.30
C THR A 287 -34.80 17.19 12.84
N SER A 288 -35.06 15.92 12.52
CA SER A 288 -35.46 15.52 11.16
C SER A 288 -36.69 16.27 10.64
N SER A 289 -37.64 16.60 11.52
CA SER A 289 -38.83 17.38 11.17
C SER A 289 -38.59 18.89 11.10
N ASN A 290 -37.57 19.40 11.79
CA ASN A 290 -37.22 20.83 11.86
C ASN A 290 -35.70 21.01 11.72
N PRO A 291 -35.16 20.82 10.51
CA PRO A 291 -33.71 20.88 10.27
C PRO A 291 -33.18 22.32 10.36
N CYS A 292 -31.93 22.46 10.81
CA CYS A 292 -31.23 23.74 10.86
C CYS A 292 -30.70 24.14 9.47
N GLN A 293 -30.35 25.41 9.31
CA GLN A 293 -29.86 25.93 8.04
C GLN A 293 -28.36 25.65 7.86
N THR A 294 -27.58 25.91 8.90
CA THR A 294 -26.13 25.90 8.88
C THR A 294 -25.56 25.00 9.97
N LEU A 295 -24.27 24.67 9.86
CA LEU A 295 -23.52 24.05 10.94
C LEU A 295 -23.23 25.04 12.09
N ASP A 296 -23.56 26.32 11.92
CA ASP A 296 -23.39 27.34 12.94
C ASP A 296 -24.48 27.34 14.02
N ALA A 297 -25.56 26.58 13.82
CA ALA A 297 -26.67 26.44 14.76
C ALA A 297 -26.21 26.05 16.17
N SER A 298 -26.81 26.69 17.19
CA SER A 298 -26.43 26.49 18.59
C SER A 298 -26.64 25.04 19.06
N SER A 299 -27.75 24.41 18.65
CA SER A 299 -28.04 23.00 18.97
C SER A 299 -26.97 22.04 18.43
N ILE A 300 -26.30 22.37 17.33
CA ILE A 300 -25.19 21.57 16.82
C ILE A 300 -23.93 21.82 17.65
N LYS A 301 -23.47 23.08 17.70
CA LYS A 301 -22.20 23.45 18.35
C LYS A 301 -22.14 23.12 19.83
N SER A 302 -23.22 23.36 20.57
CA SER A 302 -23.24 23.14 22.02
C SER A 302 -23.19 21.66 22.40
N ASN A 303 -23.59 20.76 21.49
CA ASN A 303 -23.70 19.33 21.78
C ASN A 303 -22.65 18.46 21.07
N ILE A 304 -21.85 19.03 20.16
CA ILE A 304 -20.90 18.26 19.34
C ILE A 304 -19.90 17.44 20.15
N ASN A 305 -19.62 17.81 21.41
CA ASN A 305 -18.67 17.11 22.28
C ASN A 305 -19.32 16.25 23.38
N ASN A 306 -20.62 15.92 23.27
CA ASN A 306 -21.31 14.98 24.18
C ASN A 306 -20.67 13.59 24.23
N ILE A 307 -20.99 12.73 25.19
CA ILE A 307 -20.37 11.39 25.24
C ILE A 307 -20.94 10.41 24.19
N ASN A 308 -22.20 10.61 23.79
CA ASN A 308 -22.88 9.78 22.80
C ASN A 308 -22.23 9.92 21.42
N ALA A 309 -22.51 8.96 20.53
CA ALA A 309 -22.17 9.12 19.13
C ALA A 309 -22.99 10.27 18.54
N TYR A 310 -22.37 11.08 17.68
CA TYR A 310 -22.95 12.34 17.23
C TYR A 310 -22.96 12.38 15.71
N PHE A 311 -24.15 12.59 15.14
CA PHE A 311 -24.39 12.55 13.71
C PHE A 311 -25.03 13.85 13.23
N VAL A 312 -24.47 14.43 12.17
CA VAL A 312 -25.08 15.51 11.42
C VAL A 312 -25.39 15.00 10.02
N TYR A 313 -26.67 14.94 9.71
CA TYR A 313 -27.23 14.54 8.44
C TYR A 313 -27.53 15.79 7.60
N ILE A 314 -26.94 15.89 6.43
CA ILE A 314 -27.10 17.02 5.50
C ILE A 314 -28.04 16.56 4.38
N SER A 315 -29.21 17.18 4.26
CA SER A 315 -30.26 16.72 3.33
C SER A 315 -30.02 17.17 1.88
N ASP A 316 -29.46 18.37 1.72
CA ASP A 316 -29.10 18.95 0.43
C ASP A 316 -27.75 19.68 0.52
N SER A 317 -27.74 20.88 1.09
CA SER A 317 -26.56 21.72 1.27
C SER A 317 -26.61 22.45 2.61
N THR A 318 -25.44 22.83 3.11
CA THR A 318 -25.29 23.65 4.31
C THR A 318 -24.03 24.51 4.20
N SER A 319 -23.77 25.33 5.22
CA SER A 319 -22.54 26.10 5.30
C SER A 319 -21.97 26.14 6.71
N ILE A 320 -20.67 26.43 6.79
CA ILE A 320 -19.96 26.74 8.02
C ILE A 320 -19.26 28.08 7.85
N SER A 321 -19.56 29.02 8.74
CA SER A 321 -19.02 30.39 8.70
C SER A 321 -18.11 30.71 9.86
N THR A 322 -18.08 29.88 10.90
CA THR A 322 -17.18 30.02 12.05
C THR A 322 -16.55 28.68 12.41
N ALA A 323 -15.47 28.71 13.18
CA ALA A 323 -14.78 27.51 13.60
C ALA A 323 -15.64 26.66 14.57
N ILE A 324 -15.66 25.34 14.37
CA ILE A 324 -16.27 24.35 15.27
C ILE A 324 -15.15 23.48 15.88
N ALA A 325 -15.13 23.36 17.20
CA ALA A 325 -14.17 22.54 17.92
C ALA A 325 -14.71 21.12 18.19
N ILE A 326 -14.03 20.11 17.64
CA ILE A 326 -14.34 18.69 17.83
C ILE A 326 -13.26 18.08 18.72
N SER A 327 -13.58 17.80 19.98
CA SER A 327 -12.64 17.31 21.00
C SER A 327 -12.95 15.92 21.54
N GLN A 328 -14.14 15.36 21.27
CA GLN A 328 -14.52 14.02 21.74
C GLN A 328 -13.68 12.92 21.08
N THR A 329 -13.20 11.96 21.88
CA THR A 329 -12.37 10.83 21.42
C THR A 329 -13.07 9.48 21.50
N ALA A 330 -14.18 9.35 22.23
CA ALA A 330 -14.89 8.08 22.45
C ALA A 330 -15.58 7.56 21.18
N ALA A 331 -16.21 8.45 20.41
CA ALA A 331 -16.87 8.14 19.15
C ALA A 331 -16.69 9.30 18.17
N PRO A 332 -16.44 9.03 16.87
CA PRO A 332 -16.25 10.07 15.87
C PRO A 332 -17.51 10.91 15.68
N ARG A 333 -17.30 12.21 15.42
CA ARG A 333 -18.36 13.15 15.00
C ARG A 333 -18.56 13.01 13.52
N THR A 334 -19.70 12.45 13.14
CA THR A 334 -19.96 12.05 11.76
C THR A 334 -20.82 13.09 11.06
N PHE A 335 -20.31 13.64 9.97
CA PHE A 335 -21.03 14.52 9.06
C PHE A 335 -21.23 13.75 7.76
N ARG A 336 -22.48 13.64 7.29
CA ARG A 336 -22.77 12.86 6.09
C ARG A 336 -24.07 13.28 5.39
N ASN A 337 -24.21 12.83 4.15
CA ASN A 337 -25.41 12.99 3.35
C ASN A 337 -26.66 12.34 3.99
N TYR A 338 -27.83 12.81 3.55
CA TYR A 338 -29.14 12.25 3.85
C TYR A 338 -30.08 12.44 2.65
N PRO A 339 -30.98 11.48 2.33
CA PRO A 339 -31.26 10.22 3.04
C PRO A 339 -30.18 9.15 2.88
N LEU A 340 -30.04 8.28 3.89
CA LEU A 340 -28.96 7.27 3.98
C LEU A 340 -29.00 6.15 2.93
N VAL A 341 -30.12 6.02 2.22
CA VAL A 341 -30.28 5.05 1.12
C VAL A 341 -29.64 5.53 -0.19
N ASN A 342 -29.20 6.79 -0.23
CA ASN A 342 -28.61 7.41 -1.41
C ASN A 342 -27.09 7.57 -1.24
N SER A 343 -26.35 7.43 -2.34
CA SER A 343 -24.92 7.74 -2.44
C SER A 343 -24.64 9.14 -3.01
N GLN A 344 -25.67 9.94 -3.26
CA GLN A 344 -25.52 11.33 -3.69
C GLN A 344 -24.86 12.15 -2.59
N LEU A 345 -23.89 12.97 -2.99
CA LEU A 345 -23.17 13.86 -2.09
C LEU A 345 -24.07 15.01 -1.62
N SER A 346 -23.80 15.50 -0.41
CA SER A 346 -24.40 16.72 0.12
C SER A 346 -23.34 17.81 0.29
N ASP A 347 -23.72 19.06 0.03
CA ASP A 347 -22.77 20.15 -0.04
C ASP A 347 -22.49 20.78 1.34
N ILE A 348 -21.22 21.07 1.61
CA ILE A 348 -20.80 21.95 2.71
C ILE A 348 -19.99 23.10 2.11
N LEU A 349 -20.58 24.31 2.15
CA LEU A 349 -19.86 25.53 1.84
C LEU A 349 -19.02 25.98 3.06
N ILE A 350 -17.70 25.96 2.92
CA ILE A 350 -16.74 26.47 3.89
C ILE A 350 -16.46 27.95 3.57
N LYS A 351 -16.99 28.86 4.40
CA LYS A 351 -16.77 30.30 4.24
C LYS A 351 -15.43 30.74 4.84
N SER A 352 -15.08 32.01 4.64
CA SER A 352 -13.80 32.62 5.06
C SER A 352 -13.34 32.40 6.51
N ALA A 353 -14.25 32.27 7.47
CA ALA A 353 -13.92 31.92 8.86
C ALA A 353 -14.43 30.53 9.28
N GLY A 354 -15.06 29.79 8.37
CA GLY A 354 -15.51 28.42 8.59
C GLY A 354 -14.32 27.44 8.66
N GLN A 355 -14.35 26.56 9.66
CA GLN A 355 -13.27 25.61 9.91
C GLN A 355 -13.73 24.51 10.88
N PHE A 356 -13.26 23.28 10.67
CA PHE A 356 -13.35 22.19 11.64
C PHE A 356 -12.03 22.06 12.39
N ASN A 357 -12.01 22.49 13.65
CA ASN A 357 -10.85 22.34 14.54
C ASN A 357 -10.94 21.01 15.27
N VAL A 358 -10.14 20.03 14.85
CA VAL A 358 -10.22 18.65 15.32
C VAL A 358 -9.08 18.36 16.31
N THR A 359 -9.45 18.14 17.57
CA THR A 359 -8.56 17.60 18.62
C THR A 359 -8.99 16.20 19.09
N GLY A 360 -10.21 15.79 18.75
CA GLY A 360 -10.77 14.44 18.93
C GLY A 360 -10.97 13.72 17.59
N LYS A 361 -12.08 13.00 17.43
CA LYS A 361 -12.35 12.19 16.23
C LYS A 361 -13.45 12.80 15.37
N ALA A 362 -13.19 12.99 14.08
CA ALA A 362 -14.17 13.49 13.10
C ALA A 362 -14.23 12.57 11.87
N ARG A 363 -15.43 12.38 11.33
CA ARG A 363 -15.70 11.58 10.14
C ARG A 363 -16.57 12.36 9.17
N PHE A 364 -16.19 12.33 7.91
CA PHE A 364 -16.85 13.04 6.81
C PHE A 364 -17.12 12.03 5.70
N GLN A 365 -18.39 11.80 5.36
CA GLN A 365 -18.77 10.77 4.38
C GLN A 365 -19.79 11.27 3.38
N LEU A 366 -19.57 10.99 2.09
CA LEU A 366 -20.52 11.35 1.02
C LEU A 366 -20.79 12.86 1.01
N LEU A 367 -19.73 13.67 1.10
CA LEU A 367 -19.83 15.12 1.16
C LEU A 367 -19.10 15.77 -0.02
N ASN A 368 -19.69 16.84 -0.52
CA ASN A 368 -19.02 17.75 -1.45
C ASN A 368 -18.62 19.02 -0.69
N PHE A 369 -17.32 19.21 -0.49
CA PHE A 369 -16.78 20.41 0.15
C PHE A 369 -16.57 21.50 -0.90
N ILE A 370 -17.17 22.66 -0.64
CA ILE A 370 -17.05 23.84 -1.50
C ILE A 370 -16.31 24.90 -0.71
N MET A 371 -15.14 25.33 -1.18
CA MET A 371 -14.41 26.44 -0.56
C MET A 371 -14.85 27.77 -1.14
N GLU A 372 -15.27 28.71 -0.30
CA GLU A 372 -15.53 30.09 -0.71
C GLU A 372 -14.24 30.73 -1.26
N SER A 373 -14.34 31.37 -2.43
CA SER A 373 -13.19 31.96 -3.12
C SER A 373 -13.36 33.43 -3.47
N THR A 374 -14.38 34.08 -2.89
CA THR A 374 -14.70 35.51 -3.12
C THR A 374 -13.59 36.45 -2.65
N VAL A 375 -12.79 36.05 -1.65
CA VAL A 375 -11.62 36.77 -1.13
C VAL A 375 -10.52 35.75 -0.83
N ILE A 376 -9.25 36.10 -1.04
CA ILE A 376 -8.12 35.25 -0.62
C ILE A 376 -8.11 35.16 0.91
N GLN A 377 -8.35 33.96 1.41
CA GLN A 377 -8.47 33.69 2.83
C GLN A 377 -7.15 33.07 3.31
N LEU A 378 -6.57 33.55 4.41
CA LEU A 378 -5.32 33.01 4.96
C LEU A 378 -5.56 32.38 6.34
N GLY A 379 -4.96 31.21 6.60
CA GLY A 379 -4.87 30.59 7.94
C GLY A 379 -6.04 29.71 8.41
N ASN A 380 -7.31 30.02 8.08
CA ASN A 380 -8.45 29.20 8.55
C ASN A 380 -8.72 28.00 7.60
N HIS A 381 -7.93 26.93 7.71
CA HIS A 381 -8.08 25.72 6.88
C HIS A 381 -9.45 25.04 7.03
N GLY A 382 -9.91 24.29 6.02
CA GLY A 382 -11.21 23.61 6.06
C GLY A 382 -11.33 22.66 7.24
N ILE A 383 -10.44 21.67 7.31
CA ILE A 383 -10.28 20.71 8.41
C ILE A 383 -8.87 20.88 8.96
N TYR A 384 -8.78 21.28 10.22
CA TYR A 384 -7.52 21.54 10.89
C TYR A 384 -7.33 20.66 12.11
N VAL A 385 -6.34 19.77 12.03
CA VAL A 385 -6.02 18.80 13.07
C VAL A 385 -4.94 19.35 14.00
N LEU A 386 -5.25 19.33 15.30
CA LEU A 386 -4.54 20.09 16.34
C LEU A 386 -4.10 19.23 17.54
N SER A 387 -4.15 17.90 17.45
CA SER A 387 -3.86 17.00 18.58
C SER A 387 -3.31 15.64 18.11
N LEU A 388 -2.47 15.00 18.94
CA LEU A 388 -1.94 13.66 18.69
C LEU A 388 -3.00 12.55 18.79
N VAL A 389 -4.04 12.76 19.61
CA VAL A 389 -5.15 11.79 19.73
C VAL A 389 -6.25 12.03 18.70
N ALA A 390 -6.07 13.02 17.82
CA ALA A 390 -7.04 13.32 16.80
C ALA A 390 -7.08 12.24 15.72
N GLU A 391 -8.27 12.05 15.15
CA GLU A 391 -8.52 11.14 14.04
C GLU A 391 -9.40 11.86 13.03
N ILE A 392 -9.05 11.78 11.75
CA ILE A 392 -9.94 12.21 10.67
C ILE A 392 -10.11 11.04 9.72
N ASP A 393 -11.35 10.84 9.30
CA ASP A 393 -11.79 9.79 8.38
C ASP A 393 -12.65 10.45 7.30
N LEU A 394 -12.03 10.73 6.14
CA LEU A 394 -12.71 11.26 4.95
C LEU A 394 -12.93 10.11 3.97
N ASP A 395 -14.17 9.89 3.56
CA ASP A 395 -14.58 8.74 2.75
C ASP A 395 -15.65 9.13 1.73
N ASP A 396 -15.39 8.88 0.44
CA ASP A 396 -16.29 9.20 -0.68
C ASP A 396 -16.67 10.69 -0.71
N CYS A 397 -15.67 11.58 -0.80
CA CYS A 397 -15.87 13.02 -0.75
C CYS A 397 -15.42 13.73 -2.04
N GLN A 398 -15.97 14.91 -2.31
CA GLN A 398 -15.51 15.82 -3.36
C GLN A 398 -15.00 17.12 -2.76
N PHE A 399 -14.09 17.78 -3.49
CA PHE A 399 -13.61 19.10 -3.15
C PHE A 399 -13.42 19.98 -4.38
N HIS A 400 -14.02 21.16 -4.37
CA HIS A 400 -13.82 22.18 -5.39
C HIS A 400 -13.98 23.60 -4.82
N MET A 401 -13.70 24.61 -5.65
CA MET A 401 -13.94 26.02 -5.33
C MET A 401 -15.36 26.42 -5.72
N ASP A 402 -15.96 27.40 -5.04
CA ASP A 402 -17.30 27.91 -5.37
C ASP A 402 -17.38 28.61 -6.74
N ASN A 403 -16.26 29.12 -7.25
CA ASN A 403 -16.16 29.76 -8.55
C ASN A 403 -14.94 29.24 -9.32
N SER A 404 -15.17 28.64 -10.49
CA SER A 404 -14.09 28.17 -11.36
C SER A 404 -13.27 29.36 -11.89
N GLY A 405 -11.96 29.38 -11.62
CA GLY A 405 -11.03 30.42 -12.07
C GLY A 405 -10.67 31.48 -11.02
N SER A 406 -11.22 31.39 -9.83
CA SER A 406 -10.75 32.14 -8.66
C SER A 406 -9.54 31.45 -7.99
N GLN A 407 -9.10 31.97 -6.85
CA GLN A 407 -7.98 31.44 -6.08
C GLN A 407 -8.33 31.37 -4.59
N ILE A 408 -7.97 30.27 -3.94
CA ILE A 408 -8.11 30.09 -2.48
C ILE A 408 -6.75 30.14 -1.77
N GLY A 409 -6.72 30.52 -0.49
CA GLY A 409 -5.47 30.63 0.30
C GLY A 409 -5.35 29.63 1.45
N LYS A 410 -6.11 28.52 1.40
CA LYS A 410 -6.19 27.53 2.48
C LYS A 410 -6.30 26.11 1.93
N CYS A 411 -5.79 25.17 2.71
CA CYS A 411 -6.01 23.73 2.54
C CYS A 411 -7.45 23.30 2.83
N LEU A 412 -7.88 22.22 2.17
CA LEU A 412 -9.01 21.42 2.64
C LEU A 412 -8.64 20.74 3.96
N VAL A 413 -7.48 20.05 3.99
CA VAL A 413 -6.99 19.37 5.19
C VAL A 413 -5.61 19.89 5.56
N TYR A 414 -5.44 20.31 6.82
CA TYR A 414 -4.13 20.58 7.40
C TYR A 414 -3.95 19.77 8.69
N VAL A 415 -2.89 18.96 8.73
CA VAL A 415 -2.49 18.19 9.92
C VAL A 415 -1.16 18.70 10.44
N SER A 416 -1.15 19.43 11.56
CA SER A 416 0.05 20.12 12.08
C SER A 416 0.75 19.42 13.25
N ILE A 417 0.19 18.30 13.75
CA ILE A 417 0.77 17.54 14.87
C ILE A 417 1.12 16.12 14.46
N GLY A 418 0.14 15.24 14.30
CA GLY A 418 0.31 13.80 14.19
C GLY A 418 -1.03 13.15 14.51
N GLY A 419 -1.02 11.88 14.89
CA GLY A 419 -2.24 11.08 15.08
C GLY A 419 -2.42 10.03 13.98
N SER A 420 -3.62 9.47 13.86
CA SER A 420 -3.93 8.47 12.82
C SER A 420 -5.05 9.00 11.94
N HIS A 421 -4.77 9.13 10.65
CA HIS A 421 -5.67 9.79 9.71
C HIS A 421 -5.81 8.99 8.43
N ILE A 422 -6.99 9.07 7.83
CA ILE A 422 -7.25 8.57 6.49
C ILE A 422 -8.05 9.57 5.67
N ILE A 423 -7.65 9.68 4.42
CA ILE A 423 -8.42 10.33 3.35
C ILE A 423 -8.56 9.30 2.25
N SER A 424 -9.79 9.06 1.82
CA SER A 424 -10.07 8.01 0.86
C SER A 424 -11.22 8.36 -0.06
N ASN A 425 -11.12 7.97 -1.34
CA ASN A 425 -12.10 8.36 -2.36
C ASN A 425 -12.38 9.87 -2.37
N LEU A 426 -11.34 10.70 -2.19
CA LEU A 426 -11.45 12.14 -2.34
C LEU A 426 -11.17 12.52 -3.79
N ASN A 427 -12.15 13.11 -4.46
CA ASN A 427 -11.95 13.74 -5.78
C ASN A 427 -11.83 15.26 -5.61
N SER A 428 -10.64 15.79 -5.90
CA SER A 428 -10.34 17.23 -5.90
C SER A 428 -10.07 17.69 -7.33
N LYS A 429 -10.83 18.66 -7.81
CA LYS A 429 -10.78 19.07 -9.22
C LYS A 429 -10.81 20.59 -9.42
N ASP A 430 -10.05 21.07 -10.39
CA ASP A 430 -10.06 22.46 -10.89
C ASP A 430 -9.79 23.50 -9.80
N ILE A 431 -8.73 23.30 -9.02
CA ILE A 431 -8.39 24.17 -7.87
C ILE A 431 -7.13 24.97 -8.14
N THR A 432 -7.22 26.29 -7.99
CA THR A 432 -6.06 27.18 -7.94
C THR A 432 -5.87 27.70 -6.52
N SER A 433 -4.71 27.47 -5.92
CA SER A 433 -4.49 27.82 -4.51
C SER A 433 -3.11 28.41 -4.22
N LEU A 434 -3.00 29.22 -3.17
CA LEU A 434 -1.72 29.60 -2.55
C LEU A 434 -1.20 28.53 -1.57
N GLU A 435 -2.06 27.60 -1.16
CA GLU A 435 -1.74 26.49 -0.26
C GLU A 435 -1.93 25.14 -0.98
N ASN A 436 -1.57 24.04 -0.32
CA ASN A 436 -1.84 22.68 -0.81
C ASN A 436 -3.29 22.28 -0.52
N ILE A 437 -3.81 21.27 -1.23
CA ILE A 437 -5.12 20.68 -0.89
C ILE A 437 -5.02 19.97 0.46
N ILE A 438 -3.96 19.18 0.60
CA ILE A 438 -3.62 18.45 1.82
C ILE A 438 -2.22 18.87 2.27
N LYS A 439 -2.12 19.35 3.50
CA LYS A 439 -0.87 19.74 4.13
C LYS A 439 -0.64 18.90 5.37
N ILE A 440 0.56 18.33 5.49
CA ILE A 440 0.95 17.44 6.58
C ILE A 440 2.27 17.97 7.13
N ASP A 441 2.25 18.47 8.36
CA ASP A 441 3.43 18.88 9.11
C ASP A 441 3.41 18.11 10.42
N PHE A 442 3.92 16.87 10.40
CA PHE A 442 3.98 16.05 11.60
C PHE A 442 5.03 16.58 12.56
N SER A 443 4.60 17.44 13.49
CA SER A 443 5.37 17.91 14.64
C SER A 443 5.33 16.96 15.84
N GLN A 444 4.68 15.80 15.70
CA GLN A 444 4.75 14.61 16.55
C GLN A 444 4.60 13.35 15.69
N ALA A 445 4.65 12.16 16.29
CA ALA A 445 4.41 10.91 15.58
C ALA A 445 3.02 10.89 14.91
N GLY A 446 2.96 10.57 13.62
CA GLY A 446 1.70 10.53 12.89
C GLY A 446 1.67 9.51 11.77
N LEU A 447 0.47 9.08 11.42
CA LEU A 447 0.16 8.17 10.33
C LEU A 447 -0.92 8.82 9.47
N MET A 448 -0.61 9.06 8.20
CA MET A 448 -1.59 9.50 7.20
C MET A 448 -1.66 8.44 6.10
N ARG A 449 -2.88 8.01 5.77
CA ARG A 449 -3.18 7.22 4.57
C ARG A 449 -4.01 8.05 3.60
N ILE A 450 -3.60 8.08 2.34
CA ILE A 450 -4.34 8.72 1.26
C ILE A 450 -4.54 7.65 0.19
N THR A 451 -5.78 7.13 0.07
CA THR A 451 -6.07 6.00 -0.82
C THR A 451 -7.20 6.28 -1.79
N ASP A 452 -7.16 5.72 -2.99
CA ASP A 452 -8.28 5.80 -3.93
C ASP A 452 -8.68 7.26 -4.27
N CYS A 453 -7.74 8.21 -4.18
CA CYS A 453 -8.02 9.64 -4.37
C CYS A 453 -7.65 10.12 -5.78
N GLU A 454 -8.37 11.13 -6.27
CA GLU A 454 -8.12 11.77 -7.55
C GLU A 454 -7.86 13.27 -7.33
N PHE A 455 -6.76 13.76 -7.89
CA PHE A 455 -6.37 15.17 -7.90
C PHE A 455 -6.17 15.61 -9.34
N GLU A 456 -7.16 16.33 -9.88
CA GLU A 456 -7.20 16.77 -11.28
C GLU A 456 -7.09 18.30 -11.37
N ASN A 457 -6.19 18.79 -12.23
CA ASN A 457 -6.03 20.21 -12.54
C ASN A 457 -5.84 21.09 -11.28
N ILE A 458 -4.91 20.66 -10.42
CA ILE A 458 -4.55 21.39 -9.20
C ILE A 458 -3.37 22.30 -9.49
N THR A 459 -3.54 23.60 -9.36
CA THR A 459 -2.46 24.58 -9.54
C THR A 459 -2.16 25.31 -8.24
N ARG A 460 -1.03 24.97 -7.63
CA ARG A 460 -0.46 25.75 -6.53
C ARG A 460 0.37 26.90 -7.10
N THR A 461 0.11 28.11 -6.61
CA THR A 461 0.62 29.41 -7.09
C THR A 461 1.42 30.13 -6.01
N GLY A 462 2.19 31.16 -6.37
CA GLY A 462 3.13 31.83 -5.46
C GLY A 462 4.48 31.12 -5.32
N THR A 463 5.32 31.55 -4.37
CA THR A 463 6.72 31.08 -4.21
C THR A 463 7.05 30.54 -2.83
N GLN A 464 6.15 30.70 -1.84
CA GLN A 464 6.42 30.36 -0.44
C GLN A 464 6.04 28.93 -0.07
N VAL A 465 4.99 28.39 -0.70
CA VAL A 465 4.47 27.05 -0.42
C VAL A 465 4.96 26.07 -1.50
N ILE A 466 5.47 24.93 -1.05
CA ILE A 466 6.04 23.87 -1.89
C ILE A 466 5.00 22.74 -2.03
N GLY A 467 5.09 21.93 -3.08
CA GLY A 467 4.11 20.92 -3.42
C GLY A 467 2.96 21.52 -4.22
N GLY A 468 2.39 20.75 -5.14
CA GLY A 468 1.13 21.10 -5.81
C GLY A 468 -0.06 20.70 -4.94
N ALA A 469 -0.52 19.48 -5.14
CA ALA A 469 -1.67 18.95 -4.41
C ALA A 469 -1.36 18.65 -2.94
N ILE A 470 -0.19 18.05 -2.67
CA ILE A 470 0.18 17.57 -1.33
C ILE A 470 1.56 18.08 -0.93
N ARG A 471 1.66 18.56 0.31
CA ARG A 471 2.94 18.81 0.98
C ARG A 471 3.00 18.03 2.29
N ALA A 472 4.04 17.24 2.46
CA ALA A 472 4.27 16.45 3.66
C ALA A 472 5.67 16.65 4.25
N VAL A 473 5.75 16.94 5.54
CA VAL A 473 7.01 16.98 6.30
C VAL A 473 6.88 16.09 7.53
N LEU A 474 7.65 15.00 7.53
CA LEU A 474 7.64 13.97 8.57
C LEU A 474 8.80 14.20 9.54
N LYS A 475 8.55 14.84 10.69
CA LYS A 475 9.60 15.24 11.65
C LYS A 475 9.84 14.24 12.79
N TYR A 476 9.23 13.05 12.75
CA TYR A 476 9.29 12.04 13.82
C TYR A 476 9.63 10.66 13.26
N SER A 477 10.36 9.85 14.03
CA SER A 477 10.88 8.55 13.56
C SER A 477 9.79 7.53 13.23
N THR A 478 8.70 7.56 13.98
CA THR A 478 7.55 6.68 13.74
C THR A 478 6.54 7.27 12.76
N SER A 479 6.84 8.42 12.13
CA SER A 479 5.93 9.02 11.17
C SER A 479 5.81 8.21 9.89
N ARG A 480 4.57 8.04 9.42
CA ARG A 480 4.21 7.22 8.26
C ARG A 480 3.29 8.02 7.34
N LEU A 481 3.65 8.11 6.06
CA LEU A 481 2.76 8.56 5.00
C LEU A 481 2.63 7.45 3.95
N ILE A 482 1.42 7.00 3.71
CA ILE A 482 1.12 5.94 2.75
C ILE A 482 0.15 6.52 1.71
N ILE A 483 0.53 6.45 0.44
CA ILE A 483 -0.30 6.83 -0.70
C ILE A 483 -0.50 5.58 -1.56
N ALA A 484 -1.75 5.23 -1.84
CA ALA A 484 -2.07 4.02 -2.58
C ALA A 484 -3.26 4.23 -3.52
N ASP A 485 -3.24 3.62 -4.70
CA ASP A 485 -4.41 3.59 -5.59
C ASP A 485 -4.90 5.01 -6.00
N CYS A 486 -4.01 6.00 -6.05
CA CYS A 486 -4.35 7.40 -6.32
C CYS A 486 -4.01 7.84 -7.75
N THR A 487 -4.65 8.92 -8.22
CA THR A 487 -4.29 9.57 -9.50
C THR A 487 -4.04 11.06 -9.28
N PHE A 488 -2.90 11.55 -9.76
CA PHE A 488 -2.56 12.97 -9.83
C PHE A 488 -2.42 13.35 -11.30
N SER A 489 -3.36 14.11 -11.83
CA SER A 489 -3.37 14.53 -13.24
C SER A 489 -3.26 16.05 -13.34
N THR A 490 -2.32 16.53 -14.15
CA THR A 490 -2.08 17.96 -14.41
C THR A 490 -1.86 18.81 -13.15
N CYS A 491 -1.30 18.22 -12.09
CA CYS A 491 -0.96 18.94 -10.86
C CYS A 491 0.30 19.80 -11.05
N LYS A 492 0.25 21.05 -10.60
CA LYS A 492 1.31 22.04 -10.83
C LYS A 492 1.74 22.72 -9.54
N ALA A 493 3.05 22.76 -9.33
CA ALA A 493 3.71 23.62 -8.35
C ALA A 493 4.49 24.72 -9.09
N GLN A 494 3.81 25.79 -9.51
CA GLN A 494 4.43 26.92 -10.21
C GLN A 494 5.58 27.57 -9.43
N ASN A 495 6.79 27.58 -9.99
CA ASN A 495 7.99 28.17 -9.39
C ASN A 495 8.49 27.49 -8.10
N THR A 496 7.97 26.31 -7.72
CA THR A 496 8.47 25.52 -6.58
C THR A 496 8.59 24.04 -6.94
N TYR A 497 8.70 23.15 -5.96
CA TYR A 497 9.07 21.75 -6.15
C TYR A 497 7.90 20.79 -5.93
N GLY A 498 7.95 19.62 -6.58
CA GLY A 498 6.97 18.54 -6.40
C GLY A 498 5.61 18.87 -6.98
N GLY A 499 5.43 18.69 -8.29
CA GLY A 499 4.25 19.20 -9.01
C GLY A 499 2.95 18.59 -8.54
N ALA A 500 2.95 17.30 -8.20
CA ALA A 500 1.87 16.70 -7.43
C ALA A 500 2.20 16.69 -5.93
N ILE A 501 3.35 16.13 -5.57
CA ILE A 501 3.71 15.84 -4.19
C ILE A 501 5.10 16.37 -3.86
N TYR A 502 5.19 17.09 -2.75
CA TYR A 502 6.46 17.31 -2.04
C TYR A 502 6.44 16.52 -0.72
N VAL A 503 7.50 15.75 -0.48
CA VAL A 503 7.71 15.03 0.78
C VAL A 503 9.12 15.27 1.33
N GLU A 504 9.20 15.46 2.65
CA GLU A 504 10.46 15.59 3.38
C GLU A 504 10.46 14.71 4.63
N ASN A 505 11.38 13.75 4.68
CA ASN A 505 11.65 12.88 5.82
C ASN A 505 12.81 13.47 6.64
N ASN A 506 12.50 13.98 7.83
CA ASN A 506 13.49 14.70 8.64
C ASN A 506 14.21 13.85 9.68
N LEU A 507 13.64 12.73 10.14
CA LEU A 507 14.25 11.87 11.15
C LEU A 507 14.38 10.42 10.68
N VAL A 508 15.34 9.74 11.29
CA VAL A 508 15.60 8.30 11.19
C VAL A 508 14.30 7.50 11.36
N GLU A 509 14.08 6.46 10.55
CA GLU A 509 12.89 5.58 10.54
C GLU A 509 11.58 6.15 9.98
N ALA A 510 11.46 7.45 9.68
CA ALA A 510 10.27 7.98 9.00
C ALA A 510 10.06 7.24 7.67
N TYR A 511 8.81 6.93 7.31
CA TYR A 511 8.51 6.12 6.12
C TYR A 511 7.47 6.79 5.25
N PHE A 512 7.80 6.89 3.97
CA PHE A 512 6.90 7.31 2.92
C PHE A 512 6.83 6.23 1.86
N SER A 513 5.62 5.78 1.50
CA SER A 513 5.42 4.82 0.42
C SER A 513 4.33 5.25 -0.55
N ILE A 514 4.54 4.92 -1.81
CA ILE A 514 3.57 5.07 -2.89
C ILE A 514 3.36 3.71 -3.57
N SER A 515 2.11 3.33 -3.80
CA SER A 515 1.74 2.09 -4.51
C SER A 515 0.56 2.29 -5.47
N HIS A 516 0.54 1.57 -6.60
CA HIS A 516 -0.52 1.64 -7.63
C HIS A 516 -1.02 3.06 -7.93
N THR A 517 -0.12 4.04 -8.00
CA THR A 517 -0.47 5.47 -8.11
C THR A 517 0.06 6.04 -9.41
N GLN A 518 -0.75 6.87 -10.07
CA GLN A 518 -0.42 7.51 -11.34
C GLN A 518 -0.14 9.00 -11.15
N PHE A 519 0.92 9.48 -11.80
CA PHE A 519 1.29 10.89 -11.94
C PHE A 519 1.33 11.23 -13.41
N ILE A 520 0.39 12.05 -13.88
CA ILE A 520 0.17 12.30 -15.31
C ILE A 520 0.28 13.81 -15.56
N GLU A 521 1.20 14.22 -16.42
CA GLU A 521 1.35 15.62 -16.86
C GLU A 521 1.57 16.63 -15.71
N CYS A 522 2.14 16.18 -14.60
CA CYS A 522 2.43 17.02 -13.44
C CYS A 522 3.69 17.88 -13.68
N GLN A 523 3.71 19.11 -13.14
CA GLN A 523 4.76 20.08 -13.43
C GLN A 523 5.28 20.83 -12.19
N ALA A 524 6.59 20.99 -12.10
CA ALA A 524 7.26 21.78 -11.07
C ALA A 524 8.64 22.25 -11.57
N VAL A 525 9.34 23.08 -10.79
CA VAL A 525 10.75 23.39 -11.04
C VAL A 525 11.59 22.12 -10.97
N ASN A 526 11.48 21.36 -9.89
CA ASN A 526 12.12 20.05 -9.71
C ASN A 526 11.07 19.01 -9.33
N GLY A 527 11.17 17.80 -9.89
CA GLY A 527 10.24 16.71 -9.57
C GLY A 527 8.83 17.02 -10.09
N GLY A 528 8.63 16.93 -11.41
CA GLY A 528 7.34 17.27 -12.02
C GLY A 528 6.18 16.49 -11.40
N GLY A 529 6.36 15.20 -11.13
CA GLY A 529 5.43 14.42 -10.31
C GLY A 529 5.76 14.54 -8.81
N LEU A 530 6.94 14.04 -8.43
CA LEU A 530 7.35 13.86 -7.04
C LEU A 530 8.69 14.54 -6.75
N TYR A 531 8.73 15.30 -5.66
CA TYR A 531 9.96 15.71 -5.01
C TYR A 531 10.09 15.03 -3.65
N ALA A 532 11.14 14.23 -3.46
CA ALA A 532 11.37 13.46 -2.25
C ALA A 532 12.72 13.79 -1.61
N LYS A 533 12.69 14.39 -0.42
CA LYS A 533 13.89 14.73 0.35
C LYS A 533 14.01 13.89 1.61
N ILE A 534 15.20 13.36 1.86
CA ILE A 534 15.55 12.74 3.14
C ILE A 534 16.67 13.57 3.76
N THR A 535 16.49 14.05 4.99
CA THR A 535 17.44 15.00 5.62
C THR A 535 18.41 14.30 6.58
N LEU A 536 17.93 13.41 7.46
CA LEU A 536 18.78 12.67 8.41
C LEU A 536 18.71 11.15 8.23
N GLY A 537 17.52 10.64 7.92
CA GLY A 537 17.26 9.22 7.69
C GLY A 537 15.79 8.96 7.41
N GLY A 538 15.41 7.68 7.36
CA GLY A 538 14.07 7.28 6.94
C GLY A 538 14.08 6.69 5.53
N SER A 539 12.91 6.28 5.07
CA SER A 539 12.78 5.48 3.85
C SER A 539 11.69 6.02 2.94
N VAL A 540 12.00 6.03 1.64
CA VAL A 540 11.06 6.32 0.57
C VAL A 540 10.97 5.08 -0.31
N ALA A 541 9.78 4.54 -0.47
CA ALA A 541 9.51 3.37 -1.31
C ALA A 541 8.47 3.70 -2.39
N ILE A 542 8.81 3.37 -3.64
CA ILE A 542 7.89 3.44 -4.78
C ILE A 542 7.73 2.01 -5.30
N GLU A 543 6.53 1.48 -5.19
CA GLU A 543 6.29 0.05 -5.37
C GLU A 543 4.96 -0.23 -6.07
N ASN A 544 4.76 -1.49 -6.46
CA ASN A 544 3.50 -2.00 -6.99
C ASN A 544 2.92 -1.16 -8.15
N SER A 545 3.62 -1.19 -9.29
CA SER A 545 3.15 -0.62 -10.57
C SER A 545 2.73 0.85 -10.51
N CYS A 546 3.52 1.71 -9.84
CA CYS A 546 3.34 3.16 -9.93
C CYS A 546 3.71 3.67 -11.33
N GLU A 547 3.11 4.79 -11.77
CA GLU A 547 3.36 5.35 -13.11
C GLU A 547 3.62 6.85 -13.04
N PHE A 548 4.69 7.31 -13.69
CA PHE A 548 5.02 8.71 -13.89
C PHE A 548 5.05 8.96 -15.41
N ILE A 549 4.04 9.63 -15.92
CA ILE A 549 3.78 9.76 -17.35
C ILE A 549 3.75 11.24 -17.72
N GLN A 550 4.60 11.66 -18.65
CA GLN A 550 4.60 13.02 -19.19
C GLN A 550 4.80 14.13 -18.13
N CYS A 551 5.39 13.80 -16.99
CA CYS A 551 5.71 14.78 -15.96
C CYS A 551 6.90 15.65 -16.40
N THR A 552 6.87 16.93 -16.04
CA THR A 552 7.86 17.92 -16.52
C THR A 552 8.49 18.71 -15.37
N ALA A 553 9.83 18.74 -15.35
CA ALA A 553 10.61 19.71 -14.60
C ALA A 553 10.83 20.93 -15.50
N THR A 554 10.12 22.03 -15.23
CA THR A 554 9.98 23.16 -16.15
C THR A 554 11.21 24.03 -16.27
N SER A 555 12.08 24.00 -15.25
CA SER A 555 13.28 24.84 -15.17
C SER A 555 14.28 24.27 -14.16
N GLY A 556 14.37 22.93 -14.10
CA GLY A 556 15.12 22.20 -13.09
C GLY A 556 15.33 20.75 -13.52
N ASN A 557 15.35 19.83 -12.57
CA ASN A 557 15.76 18.45 -12.78
C ASN A 557 14.67 17.45 -12.36
N GLY A 558 14.75 16.22 -12.87
CA GLY A 558 13.86 15.14 -12.47
C GLY A 558 12.44 15.37 -12.99
N GLY A 559 12.21 15.14 -14.29
CA GLY A 559 10.91 15.43 -14.90
C GLY A 559 9.76 14.65 -14.24
N GLY A 560 9.97 13.36 -13.95
CA GLY A 560 9.08 12.56 -13.12
C GLY A 560 9.38 12.74 -11.62
N ILE A 561 10.58 12.35 -11.24
CA ILE A 561 11.01 12.25 -9.84
C ILE A 561 12.30 13.03 -9.62
N TYR A 562 12.33 13.83 -8.56
CA TYR A 562 13.56 14.41 -8.04
C TYR A 562 13.76 13.96 -6.60
N THR A 563 14.97 13.49 -6.26
CA THR A 563 15.28 13.09 -4.90
C THR A 563 16.61 13.63 -4.37
N GLU A 564 16.58 14.05 -3.10
CA GLU A 564 17.77 14.45 -2.33
C GLU A 564 17.98 13.48 -1.18
N LEU A 565 19.14 12.85 -1.17
CA LEU A 565 19.54 11.83 -0.22
C LEU A 565 20.69 12.34 0.65
N PRO A 566 20.66 12.07 1.96
CA PRO A 566 21.70 12.50 2.89
C PRO A 566 22.86 11.50 2.84
N ASN A 567 23.69 11.53 3.88
CA ASN A 567 24.73 10.53 4.11
C ASN A 567 24.08 9.13 4.31
N MET A 568 24.59 8.10 3.64
CA MET A 568 24.02 6.74 3.58
C MET A 568 25.06 5.68 3.98
N GLN A 569 25.62 5.81 5.19
CA GLN A 569 26.63 4.89 5.72
C GLN A 569 26.06 3.60 6.32
N ASN A 570 24.75 3.54 6.55
CA ASN A 570 24.05 2.41 7.15
C ASN A 570 22.64 2.26 6.53
N SER A 571 21.91 1.23 6.97
CA SER A 571 20.57 0.90 6.44
C SER A 571 19.43 1.75 7.02
N LEU A 572 19.71 2.85 7.74
CA LEU A 572 18.67 3.70 8.33
C LEU A 572 18.02 4.64 7.31
N THR A 573 18.69 4.88 6.20
CA THR A 573 18.20 5.66 5.06
C THR A 573 17.92 4.71 3.92
N SER A 574 16.80 4.86 3.20
CA SER A 574 16.66 4.18 1.91
C SER A 574 15.79 4.94 0.91
N PHE A 575 16.13 4.79 -0.37
CA PHE A 575 15.31 5.19 -1.50
C PHE A 575 15.23 4.02 -2.47
N ILE A 576 14.04 3.45 -2.63
CA ILE A 576 13.86 2.20 -3.35
C ILE A 576 12.71 2.33 -4.35
N ILE A 577 12.99 1.96 -5.61
CA ILE A 577 11.97 1.75 -6.64
C ILE A 577 11.89 0.24 -6.94
N ARG A 578 10.82 -0.41 -6.46
CA ARG A 578 10.60 -1.85 -6.62
C ARG A 578 9.84 -2.23 -7.88
N ASP A 579 8.93 -1.35 -8.32
CA ASP A 579 8.12 -1.51 -9.52
C ASP A 579 7.46 -0.18 -9.86
N ALA A 580 7.99 0.52 -10.86
CA ALA A 580 7.41 1.76 -11.36
C ALA A 580 7.74 1.97 -12.85
N LEU A 581 6.80 2.52 -13.61
CA LEU A 581 7.00 3.00 -14.97
C LEU A 581 7.25 4.51 -14.95
N ILE A 582 8.34 4.97 -15.56
CA ILE A 582 8.65 6.39 -15.76
C ILE A 582 8.80 6.61 -17.26
N GLN A 583 7.81 7.26 -17.85
CA GLN A 583 7.62 7.33 -19.29
C GLN A 583 7.39 8.76 -19.79
N ASN A 584 8.10 9.12 -20.85
CA ASN A 584 7.91 10.39 -21.56
C ASN A 584 8.02 11.63 -20.67
N CYS A 585 8.75 11.54 -19.56
CA CYS A 585 8.98 12.66 -18.67
C CYS A 585 10.11 13.56 -19.21
N TRP A 586 10.07 14.85 -18.89
CA TRP A 586 10.98 15.85 -19.44
C TRP A 586 11.62 16.75 -18.39
N ALA A 587 12.94 16.92 -18.44
CA ALA A 587 13.67 17.95 -17.70
C ALA A 587 14.15 19.07 -18.63
N VAL A 588 13.74 20.31 -18.34
CA VAL A 588 14.03 21.50 -19.13
C VAL A 588 14.98 22.43 -18.37
N THR A 589 15.95 23.00 -19.08
CA THR A 589 16.88 24.00 -18.51
C THR A 589 16.17 25.30 -18.14
N SER A 590 16.59 25.92 -17.05
CA SER A 590 16.17 27.28 -16.73
C SER A 590 16.80 28.30 -17.67
N SER A 591 16.02 29.25 -18.18
CA SER A 591 16.53 30.41 -18.94
C SER A 591 17.23 31.45 -18.05
N SER A 592 17.09 31.34 -16.72
CA SER A 592 17.71 32.19 -15.71
C SER A 592 18.35 31.33 -14.63
N ALA A 593 19.67 31.44 -14.45
CA ALA A 593 20.53 30.59 -13.61
C ALA A 593 19.88 30.13 -12.28
N PRO A 594 20.02 28.84 -11.91
CA PRO A 594 21.30 28.11 -11.91
C PRO A 594 21.58 27.28 -13.18
N LEU A 595 22.88 27.13 -13.48
CA LEU A 595 23.37 26.39 -14.64
C LEU A 595 23.26 24.85 -14.48
N SER A 596 22.91 24.35 -13.30
CA SER A 596 22.78 22.91 -12.97
C SER A 596 21.33 22.41 -13.12
N THR A 597 20.68 22.71 -14.24
CA THR A 597 19.28 22.35 -14.53
C THR A 597 19.16 21.58 -15.84
N GLY A 598 18.01 20.94 -16.09
CA GLY A 598 17.74 20.18 -17.31
C GLY A 598 18.28 18.75 -17.31
N PHE A 599 18.59 18.18 -16.14
CA PHE A 599 19.11 16.81 -16.00
C PHE A 599 18.04 15.83 -15.52
N GLY A 600 18.15 14.56 -15.93
CA GLY A 600 17.32 13.48 -15.41
C GLY A 600 15.87 13.60 -15.88
N GLY A 601 15.60 13.34 -17.14
CA GLY A 601 14.26 13.52 -17.72
C GLY A 601 13.19 12.73 -17.01
N GLY A 602 13.48 11.48 -16.67
CA GLY A 602 12.67 10.67 -15.77
C GLY A 602 12.97 10.98 -14.31
N ILE A 603 14.21 10.75 -13.89
CA ILE A 603 14.64 10.75 -12.49
C ILE A 603 15.94 11.53 -12.32
N PHE A 604 16.00 12.38 -11.30
CA PHE A 604 17.23 12.99 -10.81
C PHE A 604 17.50 12.57 -9.37
N VAL A 605 18.72 12.13 -9.08
CA VAL A 605 19.17 11.73 -7.73
C VAL A 605 20.38 12.56 -7.31
N GLY A 606 20.25 13.31 -6.22
CA GLY A 606 21.37 14.00 -5.58
C GLY A 606 21.69 13.37 -4.22
N GLN A 607 22.88 12.81 -4.04
CA GLN A 607 23.32 12.19 -2.78
C GLN A 607 24.46 12.98 -2.13
N GLN A 608 24.27 13.37 -0.86
CA GLN A 608 25.23 14.14 -0.07
C GLN A 608 26.02 13.24 0.89
N GLY A 609 27.33 13.43 0.99
CA GLY A 609 28.19 12.68 1.89
C GLY A 609 28.53 11.29 1.36
N THR A 610 28.75 10.34 2.25
CA THR A 610 29.21 8.98 1.90
C THR A 610 28.05 8.04 1.63
N TYR A 611 28.08 7.36 0.50
CA TYR A 611 27.25 6.19 0.24
C TYR A 611 28.05 4.90 0.40
N VAL A 612 27.49 3.91 1.10
CA VAL A 612 28.08 2.57 1.25
C VAL A 612 27.22 1.57 0.47
N PRO A 613 27.69 1.04 -0.67
CA PRO A 613 26.89 0.15 -1.52
C PRO A 613 26.33 -1.10 -0.81
N SER A 614 27.11 -1.68 0.11
CA SER A 614 26.69 -2.86 0.88
C SER A 614 25.48 -2.64 1.79
N SER A 615 25.05 -1.38 2.00
CA SER A 615 23.83 -1.06 2.73
C SER A 615 22.55 -1.42 1.95
N ASN A 616 22.63 -1.60 0.62
CA ASN A 616 21.46 -1.75 -0.27
C ASN A 616 20.40 -0.65 -0.10
N SER A 617 20.82 0.53 0.32
CA SER A 617 19.93 1.64 0.66
C SER A 617 19.44 2.44 -0.55
N LEU A 618 20.09 2.31 -1.70
CA LEU A 618 19.68 2.92 -2.97
C LEU A 618 19.52 1.80 -4.01
N ASP A 619 18.26 1.48 -4.34
CA ASP A 619 17.90 0.34 -5.21
C ASP A 619 16.83 0.77 -6.23
N LEU A 620 17.23 0.88 -7.50
CA LEU A 620 16.35 1.25 -8.61
C LEU A 620 16.04 0.06 -9.54
N LYS A 621 16.39 -1.18 -9.15
CA LYS A 621 16.31 -2.35 -10.05
C LYS A 621 14.91 -2.62 -10.62
N GLY A 622 13.88 -2.17 -9.92
CA GLY A 622 12.48 -2.42 -10.27
C GLY A 622 11.87 -1.41 -11.24
N MET A 623 12.60 -0.36 -11.62
CA MET A 623 12.06 0.67 -12.50
C MET A 623 12.03 0.22 -13.97
N LYS A 624 11.02 0.70 -14.69
CA LYS A 624 10.91 0.68 -16.15
C LYS A 624 10.97 2.11 -16.63
N ILE A 625 11.98 2.45 -17.41
CA ILE A 625 12.24 3.80 -17.93
C ILE A 625 12.19 3.75 -19.46
N GLN A 626 11.45 4.68 -20.08
CA GLN A 626 11.39 4.76 -21.55
C GLN A 626 10.91 6.12 -22.07
N GLY A 627 11.47 6.57 -23.20
CA GLY A 627 10.99 7.76 -23.92
C GLY A 627 11.18 9.08 -23.17
N ASN A 628 11.94 9.10 -22.08
CA ASN A 628 12.20 10.32 -21.31
C ASN A 628 13.19 11.23 -22.05
N SER A 629 13.20 12.51 -21.70
CA SER A 629 14.10 13.49 -22.32
C SER A 629 14.69 14.45 -21.29
N ALA A 630 15.94 14.82 -21.48
CA ALA A 630 16.62 15.86 -20.72
C ALA A 630 17.33 16.81 -21.69
N ILE A 631 17.45 18.09 -21.32
CA ILE A 631 18.18 19.07 -22.14
C ILE A 631 19.69 18.99 -21.88
N SER A 632 20.10 18.69 -20.65
CA SER A 632 21.50 18.78 -20.22
C SER A 632 22.21 17.44 -20.13
N GLY A 633 21.50 16.36 -19.78
CA GLY A 633 22.08 15.02 -19.63
C GLY A 633 21.19 14.08 -18.79
N GLY A 634 21.38 12.79 -18.96
CA GLY A 634 20.60 11.72 -18.36
C GLY A 634 19.16 11.78 -18.84
N GLN A 635 18.91 11.34 -20.08
CA GLN A 635 17.58 11.41 -20.68
C GLN A 635 16.54 10.75 -19.79
N SER A 636 16.89 9.61 -19.18
CA SER A 636 16.05 8.90 -18.23
C SER A 636 16.49 9.10 -16.78
N LEU A 637 17.76 8.86 -16.44
CA LEU A 637 18.31 8.97 -15.09
C LEU A 637 19.57 9.83 -15.08
N TYR A 638 19.61 10.77 -14.15
CA TYR A 638 20.84 11.50 -13.82
C TYR A 638 21.16 11.42 -12.33
N VAL A 639 22.39 11.01 -11.99
CA VAL A 639 22.81 10.83 -10.59
C VAL A 639 24.04 11.67 -10.27
N VAL A 640 23.98 12.42 -9.16
CA VAL A 640 25.11 13.16 -8.61
C VAL A 640 25.44 12.59 -7.24
N MET A 641 26.57 11.88 -7.16
CA MET A 641 27.03 11.27 -5.90
C MET A 641 28.54 11.01 -5.92
N SER A 642 29.19 11.09 -4.75
CA SER A 642 30.63 10.87 -4.63
C SER A 642 31.03 9.43 -4.99
N GLN A 643 30.28 8.44 -4.51
CA GLN A 643 30.53 7.01 -4.73
C GLN A 643 29.76 6.44 -5.94
N LEU A 644 29.67 7.23 -7.03
CA LEU A 644 28.87 6.88 -8.21
C LEU A 644 29.38 5.59 -8.87
N LYS A 645 30.70 5.49 -9.01
CA LYS A 645 31.37 4.33 -9.58
C LYS A 645 31.09 3.08 -8.74
N GLU A 646 31.32 3.17 -7.44
CA GLU A 646 31.16 2.06 -6.50
C GLU A 646 29.71 1.57 -6.45
N TRP A 647 28.73 2.47 -6.54
CA TRP A 647 27.32 2.07 -6.64
C TRP A 647 27.01 1.34 -7.94
N CYS A 648 27.53 1.83 -9.07
CA CYS A 648 27.33 1.20 -10.38
C CYS A 648 28.03 -0.17 -10.50
N GLU A 649 29.19 -0.32 -9.86
CA GLU A 649 29.96 -1.57 -9.81
C GLU A 649 29.42 -2.56 -8.76
N TYR A 650 28.57 -2.10 -7.82
CA TYR A 650 28.04 -2.96 -6.77
C TYR A 650 26.92 -3.88 -7.30
N GLY A 651 27.03 -5.16 -6.97
CA GLY A 651 26.23 -6.22 -7.59
C GLY A 651 26.75 -6.60 -8.98
N LEU A 652 25.94 -7.37 -9.73
CA LEU A 652 26.33 -7.80 -11.08
C LEU A 652 25.76 -6.84 -12.13
N LEU A 653 26.62 -6.42 -13.06
CA LEU A 653 26.22 -5.72 -14.28
C LEU A 653 25.30 -4.50 -14.02
N GLY A 654 25.57 -3.70 -12.99
CA GLY A 654 24.77 -2.50 -12.69
C GLY A 654 23.36 -2.79 -12.16
N LYS A 655 23.11 -3.97 -11.59
CA LYS A 655 21.79 -4.45 -11.13
C LYS A 655 20.93 -3.41 -10.38
N TYR A 656 21.54 -2.61 -9.49
CA TYR A 656 20.81 -1.64 -8.67
C TYR A 656 20.52 -0.31 -9.37
N VAL A 657 21.10 -0.10 -10.55
CA VAL A 657 21.02 1.14 -11.34
C VAL A 657 20.16 0.97 -12.58
N LYS A 658 20.27 -0.17 -13.27
CA LYS A 658 19.79 -0.33 -14.66
C LYS A 658 18.28 -0.28 -14.85
N GLY A 659 17.49 -0.80 -13.92
CA GLY A 659 16.07 -1.09 -14.20
C GLY A 659 15.95 -2.00 -15.43
N ASN A 660 15.22 -1.54 -16.46
CA ASN A 660 15.06 -2.21 -17.75
C ASN A 660 16.08 -1.79 -18.85
N TYR A 661 17.14 -1.05 -18.52
CA TYR A 661 18.18 -0.64 -19.48
C TYR A 661 18.91 -1.85 -20.08
N SER A 662 19.07 -1.86 -21.41
CA SER A 662 19.79 -2.88 -22.18
C SER A 662 21.14 -2.35 -22.65
N ASP A 663 22.23 -3.04 -22.30
CA ASP A 663 23.59 -2.71 -22.78
C ASP A 663 23.75 -2.81 -24.31
N THR A 664 22.75 -3.37 -25.00
CA THR A 664 22.72 -3.58 -26.46
C THR A 664 21.74 -2.64 -27.16
N ASP A 665 20.58 -2.39 -26.56
CA ASP A 665 19.46 -1.74 -27.25
C ASP A 665 19.14 -0.33 -26.74
N SER A 666 19.59 0.03 -25.53
CA SER A 666 19.31 1.34 -24.93
C SER A 666 20.32 2.40 -25.37
N ASP A 667 19.91 3.67 -25.34
CA ASP A 667 20.79 4.80 -25.62
C ASP A 667 21.68 5.05 -24.40
N GLU A 668 23.00 5.15 -24.60
CA GLU A 668 23.95 5.41 -23.52
C GLU A 668 23.69 6.74 -22.78
N ASN A 669 23.00 7.69 -23.42
CA ASN A 669 22.61 8.95 -22.81
C ASN A 669 21.40 8.82 -21.87
N ASP A 670 20.71 7.67 -21.83
CA ASP A 670 19.61 7.44 -20.89
C ASP A 670 20.09 7.45 -19.44
N LEU A 671 21.26 6.85 -19.18
CA LEU A 671 21.82 6.69 -17.84
C LEU A 671 23.16 7.42 -17.72
N GLN A 672 23.12 8.60 -17.12
CA GLN A 672 24.31 9.42 -16.91
C GLN A 672 24.44 9.86 -15.45
N GLY A 673 25.61 10.35 -15.07
CA GLY A 673 25.83 10.91 -13.76
C GLY A 673 27.17 11.59 -13.60
N LEU A 674 27.35 12.23 -12.46
CA LEU A 674 28.53 13.00 -12.10
C LEU A 674 29.10 12.49 -10.77
N PRO A 675 30.35 11.99 -10.75
CA PRO A 675 31.02 11.57 -9.52
C PRO A 675 31.45 12.79 -8.69
N LEU A 676 30.48 13.40 -8.01
CA LEU A 676 30.61 14.64 -7.26
C LEU A 676 29.69 14.58 -6.04
N ASP A 677 30.12 15.13 -4.91
CA ASP A 677 29.22 15.32 -3.78
C ASP A 677 28.09 16.28 -4.14
N PHE A 678 26.84 15.90 -3.88
CA PHE A 678 25.70 16.71 -4.31
C PHE A 678 25.71 18.14 -3.72
N SER A 679 26.34 18.38 -2.57
CA SER A 679 26.50 19.73 -2.01
C SER A 679 27.31 20.70 -2.90
N GLN A 680 28.10 20.17 -3.83
CA GLN A 680 28.93 20.93 -4.76
C GLN A 680 28.29 21.12 -6.14
N PHE A 681 27.16 20.46 -6.40
CA PHE A 681 26.55 20.43 -7.73
C PHE A 681 26.02 21.80 -8.17
N ALA A 682 25.34 22.51 -7.26
CA ALA A 682 24.74 23.81 -7.56
C ALA A 682 25.79 24.92 -7.81
N SER A 683 27.02 24.75 -7.31
CA SER A 683 28.13 25.71 -7.50
C SER A 683 29.11 25.32 -8.61
N SER A 684 28.96 24.13 -9.20
CA SER A 684 29.82 23.65 -10.29
C SER A 684 29.52 24.37 -11.61
N SER A 685 30.55 24.62 -12.42
CA SER A 685 30.38 25.24 -13.73
C SER A 685 29.84 24.24 -14.76
N GLN A 686 29.11 24.75 -15.77
CA GLN A 686 28.60 23.90 -16.85
C GLN A 686 29.71 23.14 -17.58
N SER A 687 30.84 23.81 -17.84
CA SER A 687 32.01 23.18 -18.47
C SER A 687 32.57 22.04 -17.61
N TYR A 688 32.57 22.20 -16.29
CA TYR A 688 33.02 21.15 -15.37
C TYR A 688 32.07 19.96 -15.42
N ILE A 689 30.75 20.19 -15.31
CA ILE A 689 29.74 19.13 -15.37
C ILE A 689 29.86 18.36 -16.68
N GLN A 690 29.84 19.05 -17.83
CA GLN A 690 29.94 18.43 -19.16
C GLN A 690 31.24 17.65 -19.37
N THR A 691 32.37 18.11 -18.80
CA THR A 691 33.66 17.41 -18.95
C THR A 691 33.76 16.18 -18.04
N ASN A 692 33.07 16.19 -16.90
CA ASN A 692 33.22 15.17 -15.86
C ASN A 692 32.04 14.20 -15.77
N GLU A 693 30.94 14.47 -16.49
CA GLU A 693 29.81 13.56 -16.64
C GLU A 693 30.27 12.20 -17.19
N LYS A 694 29.51 11.18 -16.81
CA LYS A 694 29.79 9.78 -17.10
C LYS A 694 28.52 9.11 -17.57
N THR A 695 28.60 8.45 -18.71
CA THR A 695 27.74 7.33 -19.05
C THR A 695 27.92 6.23 -18.01
N LEU A 696 26.85 5.90 -17.28
CA LEU A 696 26.93 4.94 -16.17
C LEU A 696 27.29 3.53 -16.65
N GLU A 697 26.94 3.21 -17.89
CA GLU A 697 27.25 1.95 -18.55
C GLU A 697 28.74 1.56 -18.49
N ASN A 698 29.61 2.56 -18.58
CA ASN A 698 31.06 2.37 -18.55
C ASN A 698 31.58 1.80 -17.21
N TYR A 699 30.82 1.92 -16.13
CA TYR A 699 31.22 1.38 -14.83
C TYR A 699 30.96 -0.12 -14.70
N TRP A 700 29.93 -0.67 -15.36
CA TRP A 700 29.66 -2.11 -15.33
C TRP A 700 30.03 -2.84 -16.62
N LYS A 701 30.39 -2.13 -17.69
CA LYS A 701 30.99 -2.71 -18.92
C LYS A 701 32.47 -3.07 -18.79
N ILE A 702 33.08 -2.96 -17.59
CA ILE A 702 34.43 -3.47 -17.34
C ILE A 702 34.49 -4.93 -17.82
N PRO A 703 35.50 -5.31 -18.64
CA PRO A 703 35.59 -6.66 -19.17
C PRO A 703 35.48 -7.66 -18.02
N ILE A 704 34.39 -8.42 -18.03
CA ILE A 704 34.10 -9.54 -17.13
C ILE A 704 35.40 -10.35 -17.05
N PRO A 705 36.12 -10.36 -15.90
CA PRO A 705 37.31 -11.19 -15.78
C PRO A 705 36.94 -12.60 -16.22
N LEU A 706 37.78 -13.25 -17.03
CA LEU A 706 37.58 -14.66 -17.40
C LEU A 706 37.18 -15.42 -16.13
N TYR A 707 36.06 -16.16 -16.18
CA TYR A 707 35.49 -16.85 -15.03
C TYR A 707 35.00 -15.93 -13.89
N SER A 708 34.17 -14.92 -14.20
CA SER A 708 33.37 -14.21 -13.18
C SER A 708 31.86 -14.45 -13.30
N ILE A 709 31.42 -15.03 -14.42
CA ILE A 709 30.10 -15.67 -14.61
C ILE A 709 30.36 -17.02 -15.29
N TRP A 710 29.90 -18.13 -14.69
CA TRP A 710 30.04 -19.47 -15.27
C TRP A 710 28.78 -19.82 -16.03
N HIS A 711 28.91 -19.97 -17.33
CA HIS A 711 27.80 -20.22 -18.22
C HIS A 711 27.44 -21.71 -18.20
N ILE A 712 26.15 -22.00 -18.10
CA ILE A 712 25.57 -23.32 -18.32
C ILE A 712 24.77 -23.33 -19.62
N GLN A 713 24.74 -24.48 -20.28
CA GLN A 713 23.86 -24.73 -21.42
C GLN A 713 23.35 -26.16 -21.36
N GLN A 714 22.07 -26.33 -21.00
CA GLN A 714 21.40 -27.63 -21.01
C GLN A 714 20.20 -27.55 -21.95
N ARG A 715 20.34 -28.10 -23.17
CA ARG A 715 19.23 -28.20 -24.14
C ARG A 715 18.53 -29.54 -24.01
N ILE A 716 17.22 -29.52 -24.30
CA ILE A 716 16.51 -30.70 -24.79
C ILE A 716 16.78 -30.77 -26.30
N GLY A 717 17.96 -31.26 -26.74
CA GLY A 717 18.36 -31.30 -28.17
C GLY A 717 19.88 -31.31 -28.46
N GLN A 718 20.27 -31.11 -29.72
CA GLN A 718 21.61 -31.44 -30.28
C GLN A 718 22.82 -30.56 -29.89
N GLN A 719 22.71 -29.58 -28.99
CA GLN A 719 23.88 -28.83 -28.49
C GLN A 719 23.76 -28.56 -26.99
N ASN A 720 24.50 -29.34 -26.20
CA ASN A 720 24.64 -29.17 -24.75
C ASN A 720 26.02 -28.60 -24.44
N GLY A 721 26.12 -27.86 -23.33
CA GLY A 721 27.39 -27.61 -22.67
C GLY A 721 28.04 -28.92 -22.24
N THR A 722 29.31 -28.85 -21.85
CA THR A 722 30.09 -30.02 -21.44
C THR A 722 30.63 -29.81 -20.04
N ASN A 723 30.42 -30.78 -19.14
CA ASN A 723 31.03 -30.80 -17.81
C ASN A 723 32.52 -31.16 -17.90
N ALA A 724 33.31 -30.28 -18.51
CA ALA A 724 34.76 -30.40 -18.63
C ALA A 724 35.48 -29.51 -17.61
N LYS A 725 36.72 -29.85 -17.27
CA LYS A 725 37.57 -29.00 -16.41
C LYS A 725 37.68 -27.60 -17.03
N ASN A 726 37.39 -26.56 -16.25
CA ASN A 726 37.30 -25.15 -16.67
C ASN A 726 36.15 -24.82 -17.64
N CYS A 727 35.07 -25.61 -17.68
CA CYS A 727 33.84 -25.12 -18.30
C CYS A 727 33.29 -23.90 -17.56
N GLY A 728 32.50 -23.07 -18.23
CA GLY A 728 31.88 -21.86 -17.67
C GLY A 728 32.11 -20.60 -18.50
N GLU A 729 32.97 -20.66 -19.52
CA GLU A 729 33.04 -19.59 -20.51
C GLU A 729 31.82 -19.63 -21.44
N THR A 730 31.48 -18.49 -22.07
CA THR A 730 30.35 -18.40 -23.02
C THR A 730 30.50 -19.31 -24.23
N ASN A 731 31.73 -19.54 -24.68
CA ASN A 731 32.09 -20.45 -25.78
C ASN A 731 32.30 -21.92 -25.34
N SER A 732 32.39 -22.18 -24.02
CA SER A 732 32.58 -23.51 -23.43
C SER A 732 31.75 -23.66 -22.14
N PRO A 733 30.41 -23.59 -22.25
CA PRO A 733 29.54 -23.64 -21.08
C PRO A 733 29.54 -25.03 -20.42
N CYS A 734 29.32 -25.05 -19.10
CA CYS A 734 29.07 -26.29 -18.37
C CYS A 734 27.73 -26.91 -18.76
N GLN A 735 27.60 -28.22 -18.63
CA GLN A 735 26.36 -28.94 -18.92
C GLN A 735 25.33 -28.77 -17.79
N THR A 736 25.79 -28.81 -16.53
CA THR A 736 24.91 -28.77 -15.34
C THR A 736 25.31 -27.67 -14.37
N ILE A 737 24.32 -27.20 -13.60
CA ILE A 737 24.52 -26.20 -12.54
C ILE A 737 25.46 -26.75 -11.47
N GLU A 738 25.29 -27.99 -11.04
CA GLU A 738 26.12 -28.62 -10.01
C GLU A 738 27.59 -28.58 -10.37
N TYR A 739 27.90 -28.88 -11.64
CA TYR A 739 29.27 -28.91 -12.11
C TYR A 739 29.84 -27.50 -12.28
N ALA A 740 29.05 -26.53 -12.75
CA ALA A 740 29.45 -25.12 -12.75
C ALA A 740 29.78 -24.62 -11.33
N ILE A 741 28.97 -24.98 -10.33
CA ILE A 741 29.20 -24.65 -8.91
C ILE A 741 30.52 -25.24 -8.40
N GLN A 742 30.84 -26.48 -8.78
CA GLN A 742 32.13 -27.13 -8.46
C GLN A 742 33.30 -26.42 -9.13
N GLN A 743 33.17 -26.07 -10.42
CA GLN A 743 34.21 -25.31 -11.13
C GLN A 743 34.43 -23.92 -10.51
N ILE A 744 33.38 -23.24 -10.02
CA ILE A 744 33.53 -21.97 -9.31
C ILE A 744 34.34 -22.15 -8.02
N SER A 745 34.00 -23.16 -7.20
CA SER A 745 34.74 -23.48 -5.98
C SER A 745 36.19 -23.84 -6.25
N LEU A 746 36.44 -24.67 -7.27
CA LEU A 746 37.77 -25.10 -7.66
C LEU A 746 38.62 -23.91 -8.12
N ASN A 747 38.08 -23.06 -8.99
CA ASN A 747 38.82 -21.94 -9.58
C ASN A 747 39.03 -20.77 -8.60
N LYS A 748 38.05 -20.45 -7.75
CA LYS A 748 38.18 -19.34 -6.78
C LYS A 748 38.79 -19.77 -5.45
N GLY A 749 38.55 -21.00 -5.01
CA GLY A 749 38.90 -21.48 -3.68
C GLY A 749 39.90 -22.65 -3.65
N GLY A 750 40.42 -23.08 -4.81
CA GLY A 750 41.45 -24.11 -4.93
C GLY A 750 40.98 -25.56 -4.76
N SER A 751 39.70 -25.80 -4.43
CA SER A 751 39.10 -27.12 -4.29
C SER A 751 37.60 -27.06 -4.63
N GLU A 752 37.04 -28.14 -5.19
CA GLU A 752 35.61 -28.24 -5.52
C GLU A 752 34.68 -28.06 -4.30
N THR A 753 35.20 -28.28 -3.09
CA THR A 753 34.47 -28.15 -1.83
C THR A 753 34.69 -26.82 -1.12
N SER A 754 35.53 -25.93 -1.66
CA SER A 754 35.81 -24.65 -1.02
C SER A 754 34.57 -23.78 -0.97
N PHE A 755 34.30 -23.19 0.20
CA PHE A 755 33.22 -22.22 0.37
C PHE A 755 33.57 -20.94 -0.39
N ILE A 756 32.67 -20.52 -1.28
CA ILE A 756 32.74 -19.27 -2.01
C ILE A 756 31.47 -18.50 -1.67
N GLU A 757 31.64 -17.28 -1.18
CA GLU A 757 30.55 -16.42 -0.73
C GLU A 757 29.54 -16.14 -1.85
N GLU A 758 30.01 -15.92 -3.09
CA GLU A 758 29.15 -15.66 -4.26
C GLU A 758 29.58 -16.46 -5.51
N LYS A 759 28.62 -17.18 -6.09
CA LYS A 759 28.78 -18.04 -7.27
C LYS A 759 27.83 -17.58 -8.39
N ASN A 760 28.37 -16.94 -9.41
CA ASN A 760 27.58 -16.40 -10.52
C ASN A 760 27.46 -17.41 -11.65
N ILE A 761 26.22 -17.73 -12.02
CA ILE A 761 25.92 -18.67 -13.11
C ILE A 761 25.07 -17.95 -14.15
N GLY A 762 25.54 -17.95 -15.40
CA GLY A 762 24.80 -17.46 -16.55
C GLY A 762 24.14 -18.62 -17.28
N ILE A 763 22.92 -18.45 -17.79
CA ILE A 763 22.26 -19.47 -18.62
C ILE A 763 22.29 -18.99 -20.07
N ILE A 764 22.93 -19.75 -20.95
CA ILE A 764 22.97 -19.40 -22.38
C ILE A 764 21.64 -19.81 -23.03
N THR A 765 20.81 -18.81 -23.35
CA THR A 765 19.63 -18.97 -24.21
C THR A 765 20.02 -18.62 -25.66
N VAL A 766 19.73 -19.52 -26.60
CA VAL A 766 19.84 -19.17 -28.03
C VAL A 766 18.53 -18.53 -28.42
N THR A 767 18.53 -17.22 -28.63
CA THR A 767 17.46 -16.54 -29.37
C THR A 767 17.37 -17.20 -30.74
N GLN A 768 16.20 -17.74 -31.09
CA GLN A 768 15.92 -18.17 -32.46
C GLN A 768 15.97 -16.94 -33.37
N ILE A 769 17.14 -16.62 -33.91
CA ILE A 769 17.23 -15.88 -35.16
C ILE A 769 16.82 -16.89 -36.24
N GLN A 770 15.51 -17.04 -36.43
CA GLN A 770 14.96 -17.61 -37.66
C GLN A 770 14.36 -16.47 -38.49
N GLN A 771 15.01 -16.28 -39.65
CA GLN A 771 14.49 -15.70 -40.89
C GLN A 771 14.18 -14.19 -40.90
N ARG A 772 15.15 -13.40 -41.36
CA ARG A 772 15.00 -12.61 -42.60
C ARG A 772 16.33 -12.59 -43.36
N GLN A 773 16.37 -13.34 -44.46
CA GLN A 773 17.23 -13.01 -45.60
C GLN A 773 16.63 -11.83 -46.34
#